data_AF-A0A924XV75-F1
#
_entry.id   AF-A0A924XV75-F1
#
_cell.length_a   1.000
_cell.length_b   1.000
_cell.length_c   1.000
_cell.angle_alpha   90.00
_cell.angle_beta   90.00
_cell.angle_gamma   90.00
#
_symmetry.space_group_name_H-M   'P 1'
#
loop_
_entity.id
_entity.type
_entity.pdbx_description
1 polymer ?
#
loop_
_entity_poly.entity_id
_entity_poly.type
_entity_poly.pdbx_seq_one_letter_code
_entity_poly.pdbx_strand_id
1 'polypeptide(L)'
;MAILTVGTNQQYARIADAIAATRDGDVVNVQAGTYVNDFATISTKITLQGVGGMVKMVATVRPPNGKAILTTTNDVTIDRFEMSGAKVADRNGAAVRFEGGNLTISNSYIHDNENGILSGTVANGTVTIRNSEFAQNGTGDGYSHNVYIGEIRQLTIADSYFHDAVVGHEIKSRALSTTITGSRIQNNGGSASYEIDLPNGGTGLIEGNVIQQGANTQNPNMIAFGAEGARATNSLVVRGNTIVNDRSNGVAVFNATGATVTLANNQVFGFGGVATVRGPVAQTGTTILGSRPALNTSSPIGASGPTAPVVTPPPIVPPAPTPPAPAPSAPVIVGSGPDSLRLGMTGDAWQGNAQFTVRVDGVQVGGVQTVTAARGVGPSQSFDFRGTFGPAAHTVAVAFLNDAYGGTPATDRNLYIDNLSYNGVGVPGATANIRAVSNFAVPPAAGFVTPPPVSTPPVSTPPAPPPTVAVGSGPDRLTLRMAEDAWQGDAQFTVKVDGVQIGGVQTVTALRSAGASQVFEIRGTFGPAAHSVAIAFVNDAYAGTPDTDRNLYIESLGYNGANVAGASAGIRAVSTFTVPPSPGVPTPTPTTVVFSLSEDAWQGDAQAFVSIDGQRLGGLQTITASHALGQTQRLSFVVPLAAGPHQASVEFTNDAYGGTRLTDRNLFVDRIEVGAQRIDPAAAMNSGGVQIFSVPGPALPLLPTP
;
A
#
# COMPACT_ATOMS: atom_id res chain seq x y z
N MET A 1 3.29 28.32 6.75
CA MET A 1 2.27 27.45 7.35
C MET A 1 1.13 27.31 6.35
N ALA A 2 1.26 26.32 5.47
CA ALA A 2 0.22 25.77 4.64
C ALA A 2 -0.26 24.45 5.25
N ILE A 3 -1.46 24.01 4.84
CA ILE A 3 -1.97 22.67 5.14
C ILE A 3 -1.92 21.88 3.83
N LEU A 4 -1.16 20.79 3.82
CA LEU A 4 -1.11 19.84 2.72
C LEU A 4 -2.02 18.66 3.08
N THR A 5 -2.79 18.15 2.11
CA THR A 5 -3.70 17.02 2.35
C THR A 5 -3.26 15.76 1.62
N VAL A 6 -3.33 14.62 2.33
CA VAL A 6 -2.92 13.31 1.82
C VAL A 6 -4.06 12.31 1.94
N GLY A 7 -4.27 11.50 0.89
CA GLY A 7 -5.24 10.42 0.84
C GLY A 7 -5.96 10.34 -0.51
N THR A 8 -6.91 9.41 -0.64
CA THR A 8 -7.72 9.26 -1.86
C THR A 8 -8.44 10.57 -2.18
N ASN A 9 -8.28 11.06 -3.41
CA ASN A 9 -8.84 12.33 -3.89
C ASN A 9 -8.37 13.59 -3.10
N GLN A 10 -7.22 13.52 -2.42
CA GLN A 10 -6.59 14.67 -1.77
C GLN A 10 -5.50 15.30 -2.67
N GLN A 11 -4.88 16.38 -2.20
CA GLN A 11 -3.82 17.08 -2.92
C GLN A 11 -2.65 16.14 -3.28
N TYR A 12 -2.30 15.22 -2.38
CA TYR A 12 -1.31 14.18 -2.59
C TYR A 12 -1.91 12.80 -2.31
N ALA A 13 -1.54 11.80 -3.12
CA ALA A 13 -1.93 10.42 -2.87
C ALA A 13 -1.01 9.73 -1.84
N ARG A 14 0.26 10.17 -1.77
CA ARG A 14 1.29 9.62 -0.88
C ARG A 14 1.73 10.64 0.16
N ILE A 15 2.04 10.15 1.34
CA ILE A 15 2.62 10.91 2.45
C ILE A 15 4.01 11.43 2.04
N ALA A 16 4.81 10.60 1.36
CA ALA A 16 6.15 10.99 0.91
C ALA A 16 6.12 12.18 -0.05
N ASP A 17 5.18 12.22 -1.00
CA ASP A 17 5.05 13.32 -1.96
C ASP A 17 4.64 14.63 -1.29
N ALA A 18 3.75 14.56 -0.29
CA ALA A 18 3.38 15.73 0.50
C ALA A 18 4.56 16.23 1.34
N ILE A 19 5.28 15.33 2.03
CA ILE A 19 6.48 15.67 2.80
C ILE A 19 7.50 16.38 1.92
N ALA A 20 7.74 15.89 0.70
CA ALA A 20 8.67 16.50 -0.25
C ALA A 20 8.28 17.94 -0.66
N ALA A 21 7.01 18.32 -0.53
CA ALA A 21 6.51 19.66 -0.85
C ALA A 21 6.42 20.61 0.36
N THR A 22 6.64 20.11 1.58
CA THR A 22 6.51 20.91 2.80
C THR A 22 7.57 22.00 2.91
N ARG A 23 7.25 23.04 3.68
CA ARG A 23 8.17 24.04 4.21
C ARG A 23 8.05 24.08 5.74
N ASP A 24 9.01 24.73 6.39
CA ASP A 24 9.00 24.90 7.84
C ASP A 24 7.70 25.56 8.34
N GLY A 25 7.10 24.95 9.35
CA GLY A 25 5.83 25.32 9.96
C GLY A 25 4.59 24.77 9.24
N ASP A 26 4.72 23.91 8.24
CA ASP A 26 3.56 23.32 7.56
C ASP A 26 2.94 22.14 8.34
N VAL A 27 1.67 21.88 8.06
CA VAL A 27 0.92 20.73 8.58
C VAL A 27 0.53 19.82 7.42
N VAL A 28 0.77 18.52 7.57
CA VAL A 28 0.34 17.50 6.61
C VAL A 28 -0.81 16.72 7.25
N ASN A 29 -2.02 16.98 6.75
CA ASN A 29 -3.24 16.29 7.15
C ASN A 29 -3.38 15.02 6.32
N VAL A 30 -3.21 13.87 6.96
CA VAL A 30 -3.24 12.57 6.31
C VAL A 30 -4.55 11.88 6.67
N GLN A 31 -5.38 11.59 5.67
CA GLN A 31 -6.62 10.83 5.88
C GLN A 31 -6.29 9.44 6.39
N ALA A 32 -7.03 8.98 7.39
CA ALA A 32 -6.92 7.63 7.92
C ALA A 32 -7.08 6.59 6.80
N GLY A 33 -6.22 5.59 6.82
CA GLY A 33 -6.07 4.63 5.76
C GLY A 33 -4.72 3.94 5.85
N THR A 34 -4.51 2.93 5.00
CA THR A 34 -3.26 2.17 4.97
C THR A 34 -2.38 2.66 3.83
N TYR A 35 -1.18 3.11 4.19
CA TYR A 35 -0.13 3.59 3.32
C TYR A 35 1.00 2.55 3.32
N VAL A 36 0.95 1.64 2.34
CA VAL A 36 1.90 0.53 2.23
C VAL A 36 3.17 1.01 1.54
N ASN A 37 4.32 0.74 2.15
CA ASN A 37 5.65 1.08 1.63
C ASN A 37 5.84 2.57 1.29
N ASP A 38 5.13 3.43 2.01
CA ASP A 38 5.29 4.86 1.88
C ASP A 38 6.37 5.34 2.85
N PHE A 39 7.54 5.63 2.32
CA PHE A 39 8.74 5.93 3.09
C PHE A 39 9.19 7.36 2.81
N ALA A 40 9.60 8.09 3.84
CA ALA A 40 9.97 9.49 3.67
C ALA A 40 11.10 9.94 4.59
N THR A 41 11.86 10.92 4.12
CA THR A 41 12.79 11.70 4.92
C THR A 41 12.21 13.08 5.15
N ILE A 42 12.07 13.46 6.41
CA ILE A 42 11.53 14.76 6.83
C ILE A 42 12.71 15.66 7.23
N SER A 43 12.97 16.66 6.40
CA SER A 43 14.03 17.67 6.61
C SER A 43 13.51 19.06 7.00
N THR A 44 12.19 19.23 7.01
CA THR A 44 11.48 20.46 7.35
C THR A 44 10.83 20.34 8.72
N LYS A 45 10.61 21.49 9.38
CA LYS A 45 9.85 21.57 10.61
C LYS A 45 8.36 21.40 10.33
N ILE A 46 7.75 20.26 10.65
CA ILE A 46 6.35 19.99 10.29
C ILE A 46 5.56 19.22 11.35
N THR A 47 4.24 19.23 11.20
CA THR A 47 3.32 18.32 11.89
C THR A 47 2.71 17.35 10.89
N LEU A 48 2.88 16.04 11.11
CA LEU A 48 2.11 14.98 10.48
C LEU A 48 0.91 14.65 11.37
N GLN A 49 -0.30 14.81 10.84
CA GLN A 49 -1.53 14.64 11.61
C GLN A 49 -2.51 13.70 10.91
N GLY A 50 -2.93 12.64 11.61
CA GLY A 50 -4.02 11.77 11.16
C GLY A 50 -5.39 12.46 11.23
N VAL A 51 -6.16 12.37 10.15
CA VAL A 51 -7.52 12.92 10.01
C VAL A 51 -8.52 11.80 9.79
N GLY A 52 -9.65 11.84 10.51
CA GLY A 52 -10.70 10.81 10.40
C GLY A 52 -10.36 9.47 11.07
N GLY A 53 -9.21 9.35 11.74
CA GLY A 53 -8.78 8.14 12.43
C GLY A 53 -7.25 8.00 12.50
N MET A 54 -6.79 6.80 12.81
CA MET A 54 -5.37 6.44 12.82
C MET A 54 -4.86 6.21 11.39
N VAL A 55 -3.75 6.84 11.02
CA VAL A 55 -3.05 6.60 9.76
C VAL A 55 -2.16 5.38 9.91
N LYS A 56 -2.23 4.40 9.01
CA LYS A 56 -1.41 3.17 9.10
C LYS A 56 -0.31 3.19 8.06
N MET A 57 0.94 3.36 8.49
CA MET A 57 2.10 3.22 7.61
C MET A 57 2.68 1.81 7.78
N VAL A 58 2.58 1.00 6.73
CA VAL A 58 2.94 -0.43 6.79
C VAL A 58 4.08 -0.71 5.84
N ALA A 59 5.24 -1.06 6.39
CA ALA A 59 6.36 -1.56 5.62
C ALA A 59 6.19 -3.06 5.36
N THR A 60 6.01 -3.45 4.11
CA THR A 60 6.06 -4.84 3.65
C THR A 60 7.33 -5.15 2.86
N VAL A 61 8.07 -4.11 2.47
CA VAL A 61 9.42 -4.22 1.89
C VAL A 61 10.43 -3.47 2.76
N ARG A 62 11.71 -3.76 2.54
CA ARG A 62 12.79 -3.02 3.21
C ARG A 62 12.69 -1.53 2.84
N PRO A 63 12.64 -0.61 3.82
CA PRO A 63 12.69 0.82 3.51
C PRO A 63 13.92 1.14 2.64
N PRO A 64 13.76 1.87 1.51
CA PRO A 64 14.82 2.09 0.53
C PRO A 64 15.94 2.99 1.06
N ASN A 65 15.65 3.79 2.09
CA ASN A 65 16.67 4.56 2.81
C ASN A 65 17.59 3.70 3.70
N GLY A 66 17.31 2.40 3.83
CA GLY A 66 18.09 1.46 4.64
C GLY A 66 18.01 1.69 6.15
N LYS A 67 17.08 2.52 6.63
CA LYS A 67 16.98 2.96 8.03
C LYS A 67 15.59 2.78 8.64
N ALA A 68 14.54 3.38 8.07
CA ALA A 68 13.24 3.49 8.72
C ALA A 68 12.07 3.83 7.78
N ILE A 69 10.84 3.71 8.29
CA ILE A 69 9.64 4.22 7.60
C ILE A 69 9.74 5.73 7.44
N LEU A 70 10.01 6.44 8.54
CA LEU A 70 10.28 7.86 8.56
C LEU A 70 11.69 8.13 9.12
N THR A 71 12.48 8.92 8.42
CA THR A 71 13.71 9.52 8.98
C THR A 71 13.48 11.01 9.23
N THR A 72 13.96 11.54 10.34
CA THR A 72 13.75 12.95 10.70
C THR A 72 15.08 13.66 11.00
N THR A 73 15.26 14.85 10.45
CA THR A 73 16.46 15.69 10.65
C THR A 73 16.14 17.09 11.18
N ASN A 74 14.88 17.36 11.48
CA ASN A 74 14.36 18.66 11.93
C ASN A 74 13.22 18.44 12.95
N ASP A 75 12.58 19.52 13.40
CA ASP A 75 11.47 19.49 14.35
C ASP A 75 10.22 18.83 13.75
N VAL A 76 9.87 17.62 14.21
CA VAL A 76 8.72 16.86 13.70
C VAL A 76 7.76 16.49 14.81
N THR A 77 6.47 16.75 14.58
CA THR A 77 5.37 16.18 15.37
C THR A 77 4.65 15.13 14.56
N ILE A 78 4.40 13.96 15.15
CA ILE A 78 3.65 12.85 14.57
C ILE A 78 2.50 12.55 15.50
N ASP A 79 1.28 12.68 14.99
CA ASP A 79 0.06 12.50 15.76
C ASP A 79 -0.93 11.59 15.03
N ARG A 80 -1.43 10.57 15.74
CA ARG A 80 -2.38 9.56 15.21
C ARG A 80 -1.81 8.73 14.05
N PHE A 81 -0.61 8.18 14.24
CA PHE A 81 -0.01 7.21 13.32
C PHE A 81 0.20 5.83 13.96
N GLU A 82 -0.17 4.80 13.22
CA GLU A 82 0.23 3.42 13.40
C GLU A 82 1.40 3.14 12.44
N MET A 83 2.53 2.61 12.94
CA MET A 83 3.69 2.31 12.10
C MET A 83 4.24 0.92 12.39
N SER A 84 4.34 0.09 11.35
CA SER A 84 4.71 -1.31 11.50
C SER A 84 5.49 -1.91 10.33
N GLY A 85 6.18 -3.02 10.61
CA GLY A 85 6.83 -3.88 9.63
C GLY A 85 8.22 -3.43 9.16
N ALA A 86 8.79 -2.35 9.71
CA ALA A 86 10.06 -1.82 9.25
C ALA A 86 11.19 -2.82 9.52
N LYS A 87 11.83 -3.33 8.44
CA LYS A 87 12.96 -4.27 8.49
C LYS A 87 14.04 -3.88 7.49
N VAL A 88 15.31 -3.82 7.91
CA VAL A 88 16.45 -3.43 7.05
C VAL A 88 17.60 -4.44 7.16
N ALA A 89 18.64 -4.30 6.34
CA ALA A 89 19.64 -5.36 6.16
C ALA A 89 20.46 -5.64 7.41
N ASP A 90 20.78 -4.61 8.18
CA ASP A 90 21.59 -4.66 9.40
C ASP A 90 20.77 -4.87 10.68
N ARG A 91 19.46 -5.17 10.54
CA ARG A 91 18.50 -5.38 11.64
C ARG A 91 18.21 -4.15 12.51
N ASN A 92 18.48 -2.94 12.01
CA ASN A 92 18.23 -1.67 12.70
C ASN A 92 17.05 -0.86 12.12
N GLY A 93 16.07 -1.54 11.53
CA GLY A 93 14.95 -0.94 10.81
C GLY A 93 13.94 -0.34 11.77
N ALA A 94 13.78 0.98 11.75
CA ALA A 94 12.91 1.66 12.70
C ALA A 94 11.57 2.08 12.07
N ALA A 95 10.51 2.21 12.87
CA ALA A 95 9.38 3.03 12.42
C ALA A 95 9.84 4.49 12.25
N VAL A 96 10.54 5.03 13.25
CA VAL A 96 11.14 6.38 13.18
C VAL A 96 12.64 6.33 13.48
N ARG A 97 13.46 6.79 12.51
CA ARG A 97 14.87 7.10 12.73
C ARG A 97 15.03 8.60 13.03
N PHE A 98 15.33 8.93 14.28
CA PHE A 98 15.52 10.32 14.70
C PHE A 98 17.00 10.71 14.59
N GLU A 99 17.29 11.65 13.69
CA GLU A 99 18.67 12.06 13.33
C GLU A 99 18.91 13.58 13.50
N GLY A 100 17.90 14.37 13.87
CA GLY A 100 18.05 15.81 14.11
C GLY A 100 16.76 16.51 14.58
N GLY A 101 16.91 17.70 15.17
CA GLY A 101 15.79 18.53 15.64
C GLY A 101 15.14 18.02 16.92
N ASN A 102 13.82 18.17 17.03
CA ASN A 102 12.99 17.65 18.11
C ASN A 102 11.89 16.73 17.56
N LEU A 103 11.60 15.63 18.25
CA LEU A 103 10.54 14.69 17.87
C LEU A 103 9.45 14.64 18.93
N THR A 104 8.19 14.81 18.51
CA THR A 104 7.02 14.53 19.34
C THR A 104 6.19 13.43 18.68
N ILE A 105 5.89 12.37 19.42
CA ILE A 105 4.96 11.31 19.03
C ILE A 105 3.79 11.33 20.00
N SER A 106 2.57 11.45 19.47
CA SER A 106 1.35 11.51 20.27
C SER A 106 0.23 10.65 19.68
N ASN A 107 -0.59 10.06 20.54
CA ASN A 107 -1.79 9.31 20.12
C ASN A 107 -1.48 8.24 19.06
N SER A 108 -0.32 7.60 19.12
CA SER A 108 0.23 6.77 18.04
C SER A 108 0.52 5.34 18.52
N TYR A 109 0.54 4.38 17.59
CA TYR A 109 0.81 2.97 17.87
C TYR A 109 1.98 2.43 17.04
N ILE A 110 3.11 2.13 17.68
CA ILE A 110 4.35 1.77 16.98
C ILE A 110 4.72 0.33 17.31
N HIS A 111 4.61 -0.57 16.34
CA HIS A 111 4.70 -2.00 16.62
C HIS A 111 5.23 -2.85 15.49
N ASP A 112 5.71 -4.05 15.81
CA ASP A 112 6.18 -5.05 14.82
C ASP A 112 7.27 -4.53 13.85
N ASN A 113 8.12 -3.62 14.34
CA ASN A 113 9.33 -3.17 13.64
C ASN A 113 10.57 -3.83 14.25
N GLU A 114 11.73 -3.73 13.59
CA GLU A 114 12.97 -4.08 14.28
C GLU A 114 13.21 -3.11 15.45
N ASN A 115 13.03 -1.81 15.25
CA ASN A 115 12.97 -0.82 16.34
C ASN A 115 11.72 0.05 16.23
N GLY A 116 11.09 0.42 17.36
CA GLY A 116 10.03 1.43 17.32
C GLY A 116 10.61 2.81 17.00
N ILE A 117 11.45 3.32 17.89
CA ILE A 117 12.31 4.50 17.64
C ILE A 117 13.76 4.07 17.71
N LEU A 118 14.58 4.55 16.78
CA LEU A 118 16.04 4.45 16.87
C LEU A 118 16.68 5.81 16.62
N SER A 119 17.64 6.17 17.49
CA SER A 119 18.44 7.38 17.35
C SER A 119 19.88 7.20 17.77
N GLY A 120 20.76 7.99 17.17
CA GLY A 120 22.15 8.16 17.58
C GLY A 120 22.32 9.41 18.46
N THR A 121 23.47 10.07 18.36
CA THR A 121 23.73 11.33 19.07
C THR A 121 23.05 12.50 18.36
N VAL A 122 22.18 13.21 19.08
CA VAL A 122 21.54 14.47 18.66
C VAL A 122 21.64 15.46 19.82
N ALA A 123 22.79 16.13 19.97
CA ALA A 123 23.21 16.80 21.20
C ALA A 123 22.15 17.70 21.87
N ASN A 124 21.43 18.50 21.08
CA ASN A 124 20.40 19.42 21.59
C ASN A 124 18.97 18.89 21.43
N GLY A 125 18.82 17.72 20.82
CA GLY A 125 17.53 17.16 20.44
C GLY A 125 16.72 16.71 21.63
N THR A 126 15.41 16.71 21.45
CA THR A 126 14.47 16.14 22.42
C THR A 126 13.52 15.18 21.77
N VAL A 127 13.11 14.18 22.54
CA VAL A 127 12.06 13.25 22.14
C VAL A 127 10.97 13.27 23.21
N THR A 128 9.73 13.45 22.76
CA THR A 128 8.54 13.45 23.60
C THR A 128 7.56 12.40 23.09
N ILE A 129 7.13 11.50 23.98
CA ILE A 129 6.14 10.45 23.69
C ILE A 129 4.97 10.65 24.65
N ARG A 130 3.76 10.80 24.13
CA ARG A 130 2.55 10.97 24.96
C ARG A 130 1.38 10.16 24.45
N ASN A 131 0.59 9.59 25.35
CA ASN A 131 -0.64 8.86 25.02
C ASN A 131 -0.45 7.91 23.83
N SER A 132 0.68 7.20 23.80
CA SER A 132 1.11 6.36 22.68
C SER A 132 1.41 4.94 23.17
N GLU A 133 1.34 3.99 22.26
CA GLU A 133 1.59 2.58 22.52
C GLU A 133 2.77 2.07 21.68
N PHE A 134 3.67 1.33 22.31
CA PHE A 134 4.80 0.67 21.67
C PHE A 134 4.79 -0.82 22.02
N ALA A 135 4.76 -1.67 21.01
CA ALA A 135 4.57 -3.11 21.23
C ALA A 135 5.38 -3.96 20.25
N GLN A 136 5.89 -5.11 20.70
CA GLN A 136 6.37 -6.16 19.79
C GLN A 136 7.47 -5.71 18.80
N ASN A 137 8.20 -4.63 19.11
CA ASN A 137 9.37 -4.28 18.33
C ASN A 137 10.58 -5.10 18.83
N GLY A 138 11.46 -5.47 17.92
CA GLY A 138 12.66 -6.26 18.20
C GLY A 138 12.86 -7.41 17.21
N THR A 139 14.09 -7.88 17.10
CA THR A 139 14.48 -9.00 16.22
C THR A 139 14.92 -10.25 16.97
N GLY A 140 14.86 -10.23 18.30
CA GLY A 140 15.39 -11.32 19.13
C GLY A 140 16.88 -11.23 19.44
N ASP A 141 17.58 -10.18 18.96
CA ASP A 141 19.05 -10.06 19.02
C ASP A 141 19.60 -9.41 20.30
N GLY A 142 18.74 -8.67 21.02
CA GLY A 142 19.08 -7.96 22.27
C GLY A 142 19.54 -6.52 22.05
N TYR A 143 19.66 -6.08 20.79
CA TYR A 143 20.12 -4.75 20.40
C TYR A 143 18.99 -3.87 19.82
N SER A 144 17.87 -4.49 19.49
CA SER A 144 16.69 -3.86 18.93
C SER A 144 15.61 -3.68 20.03
N HIS A 145 14.88 -2.57 20.01
CA HIS A 145 14.05 -2.14 21.15
C HIS A 145 12.72 -1.52 20.73
N ASN A 146 11.75 -1.50 21.66
CA ASN A 146 10.56 -0.66 21.52
C ASN A 146 10.96 0.83 21.40
N VAL A 147 11.83 1.30 22.28
CA VAL A 147 12.42 2.64 22.19
C VAL A 147 13.92 2.61 22.44
N TYR A 148 14.73 3.02 21.45
CA TYR A 148 16.15 3.31 21.61
C TYR A 148 16.42 4.81 21.39
N ILE A 149 16.74 5.49 22.50
CA ILE A 149 17.20 6.87 22.49
C ILE A 149 18.71 6.94 22.70
N GLY A 150 19.42 7.51 21.71
CA GLY A 150 20.84 7.79 21.79
C GLY A 150 21.14 9.03 22.65
N GLU A 151 22.32 9.63 22.46
CA GLU A 151 22.75 10.77 23.27
C GLU A 151 22.04 12.06 22.85
N ILE A 152 20.98 12.41 23.57
CA ILE A 152 20.18 13.61 23.34
C ILE A 152 20.05 14.44 24.61
N ARG A 153 19.51 15.66 24.50
CA ARG A 153 19.29 16.51 25.67
C ARG A 153 18.22 15.95 26.60
N GLN A 154 17.08 15.51 26.07
CA GLN A 154 15.95 15.11 26.90
C GLN A 154 15.01 14.10 26.25
N LEU A 155 14.65 13.06 26.99
CA LEU A 155 13.51 12.17 26.72
C LEU A 155 12.39 12.46 27.73
N THR A 156 11.16 12.64 27.25
CA THR A 156 9.95 12.77 28.09
C THR A 156 8.89 11.79 27.61
N ILE A 157 8.40 10.94 28.52
CA ILE A 157 7.36 9.95 28.27
C ILE A 157 6.23 10.19 29.27
N ALA A 158 5.00 10.30 28.79
CA ALA A 158 3.82 10.45 29.65
C ALA A 158 2.61 9.66 29.14
N ASP A 159 1.84 9.08 30.06
CA ASP A 159 0.53 8.46 29.79
C ASP A 159 0.56 7.41 28.67
N SER A 160 1.68 6.69 28.54
CA SER A 160 1.95 5.77 27.43
C SER A 160 1.98 4.31 27.87
N TYR A 161 1.93 3.40 26.91
CA TYR A 161 2.01 1.96 27.14
C TYR A 161 3.14 1.31 26.33
N PHE A 162 4.06 0.63 27.00
CA PHE A 162 5.18 -0.08 26.41
C PHE A 162 5.11 -1.53 26.86
N HIS A 163 5.09 -2.46 25.91
CA HIS A 163 4.99 -3.88 26.24
C HIS A 163 5.56 -4.81 25.18
N ASP A 164 5.85 -6.02 25.63
CA ASP A 164 6.18 -7.17 24.80
C ASP A 164 7.31 -6.91 23.78
N ALA A 165 8.37 -6.17 24.15
CA ALA A 165 9.55 -6.07 23.30
C ALA A 165 10.11 -7.48 22.99
N VAL A 166 10.47 -7.73 21.72
CA VAL A 166 10.96 -9.03 21.27
C VAL A 166 12.45 -9.13 21.52
N VAL A 167 12.80 -9.44 22.77
CA VAL A 167 14.17 -9.28 23.30
C VAL A 167 14.56 -7.78 23.24
N GLY A 168 15.69 -7.39 23.83
CA GLY A 168 16.04 -5.98 23.96
C GLY A 168 15.30 -5.33 25.12
N HIS A 169 14.82 -4.10 25.00
CA HIS A 169 14.26 -3.34 26.14
C HIS A 169 12.94 -2.68 25.73
N GLU A 170 12.06 -2.50 26.70
CA GLU A 170 10.88 -1.65 26.50
C GLU A 170 11.34 -0.20 26.23
N ILE A 171 12.24 0.31 27.08
CA ILE A 171 12.81 1.65 26.94
C ILE A 171 14.32 1.61 27.21
N LYS A 172 15.12 2.08 26.25
CA LYS A 172 16.55 2.40 26.42
C LYS A 172 16.78 3.89 26.17
N SER A 173 17.41 4.60 27.11
CA SER A 173 17.68 6.03 26.97
C SER A 173 19.07 6.45 27.43
N ARG A 174 19.88 6.96 26.49
CA ARG A 174 21.17 7.62 26.78
C ARG A 174 21.05 9.14 26.95
N ALA A 175 19.82 9.67 27.00
CA ALA A 175 19.57 11.10 27.15
C ALA A 175 20.19 11.67 28.44
N LEU A 176 20.59 12.95 28.42
CA LEU A 176 21.09 13.65 29.62
C LEU A 176 20.03 13.73 30.72
N SER A 177 18.76 13.90 30.31
CA SER A 177 17.60 13.86 31.19
C SER A 177 16.52 12.95 30.64
N THR A 178 15.99 12.06 31.48
CA THR A 178 14.85 11.19 31.13
C THR A 178 13.75 11.34 32.18
N THR A 179 12.53 11.63 31.73
CA THR A 179 11.33 11.69 32.59
C THR A 179 10.29 10.73 32.04
N ILE A 180 9.78 9.83 32.89
CA ILE A 180 8.76 8.83 32.56
C ILE A 180 7.66 8.91 33.61
N THR A 181 6.46 9.31 33.22
CA THR A 181 5.35 9.56 34.14
C THR A 181 4.03 8.94 33.70
N GLY A 182 3.20 8.50 34.66
CA GLY A 182 1.82 8.07 34.40
C GLY A 182 1.67 6.93 33.38
N SER A 183 2.76 6.21 33.10
CA SER A 183 2.85 5.25 32.00
C SER A 183 2.82 3.81 32.50
N ARG A 184 2.59 2.90 31.57
CA ARG A 184 2.60 1.45 31.80
C ARG A 184 3.76 0.86 31.01
N ILE A 185 4.68 0.19 31.70
CA ILE A 185 5.83 -0.49 31.11
C ILE A 185 5.73 -1.93 31.57
N GLN A 186 5.11 -2.79 30.76
CA GLN A 186 4.69 -4.13 31.19
C GLN A 186 5.16 -5.14 30.15
N ASN A 187 6.19 -5.91 30.49
CA ASN A 187 6.65 -6.97 29.59
C ASN A 187 5.63 -8.14 29.52
N ASN A 188 4.53 -8.12 30.27
CA ASN A 188 3.47 -9.12 30.24
C ASN A 188 4.03 -10.56 30.29
N GLY A 189 3.83 -11.33 29.21
CA GLY A 189 4.42 -12.65 29.00
C GLY A 189 5.59 -12.66 28.00
N GLY A 190 6.00 -11.48 27.51
CA GLY A 190 7.06 -11.26 26.55
C GLY A 190 8.48 -11.47 27.08
N SER A 191 9.46 -11.19 26.22
CA SER A 191 10.87 -11.55 26.40
C SER A 191 11.79 -10.34 26.55
N ALA A 192 11.27 -9.16 26.88
CA ALA A 192 12.10 -7.98 27.13
C ALA A 192 13.16 -8.25 28.22
N SER A 193 14.31 -7.62 28.07
CA SER A 193 15.45 -7.70 28.99
C SER A 193 15.25 -6.75 30.16
N TYR A 194 15.24 -5.44 29.92
CA TYR A 194 14.92 -4.41 30.91
C TYR A 194 13.59 -3.75 30.54
N GLU A 195 12.77 -3.45 31.54
CA GLU A 195 11.64 -2.52 31.37
C GLU A 195 12.17 -1.10 31.14
N ILE A 196 13.19 -0.67 31.90
CA ILE A 196 13.79 0.66 31.71
C ILE A 196 15.30 0.55 31.86
N ASP A 197 16.03 0.92 30.81
CA ASP A 197 17.48 1.04 30.82
C ASP A 197 17.93 2.49 30.58
N LEU A 198 18.64 3.04 31.57
CA LEU A 198 19.32 4.33 31.51
C LEU A 198 20.83 4.08 31.57
N PRO A 199 21.43 3.55 30.49
CA PRO A 199 22.73 2.88 30.56
C PRO A 199 23.88 3.83 30.92
N ASN A 200 23.75 5.14 30.66
CA ASN A 200 24.77 6.13 31.01
C ASN A 200 24.44 6.97 32.26
N GLY A 201 23.34 6.66 32.96
CA GLY A 201 22.88 7.45 34.08
C GLY A 201 22.29 8.80 33.64
N GLY A 202 22.72 9.90 34.26
CA GLY A 202 22.17 11.25 34.03
C GLY A 202 21.10 11.66 35.04
N THR A 203 20.18 12.54 34.64
CA THR A 203 19.07 12.97 35.51
C THR A 203 17.78 12.25 35.14
N GLY A 204 17.32 11.35 36.00
CA GLY A 204 16.14 10.52 35.79
C GLY A 204 15.00 10.80 36.78
N LEU A 205 13.77 10.84 36.27
CA LEU A 205 12.53 10.79 37.05
C LEU A 205 11.63 9.69 36.49
N ILE A 206 11.28 8.71 37.32
CA ILE A 206 10.34 7.63 37.01
C ILE A 206 9.24 7.70 38.06
N GLU A 207 8.09 8.28 37.69
CA GLU A 207 7.03 8.62 38.64
C GLU A 207 5.62 8.18 38.23
N GLY A 208 4.87 7.58 39.17
CA GLY A 208 3.45 7.30 38.95
C GLY A 208 3.18 6.26 37.87
N ASN A 209 4.14 5.38 37.57
CA ASN A 209 4.02 4.37 36.53
C ASN A 209 3.60 3.01 37.10
N VAL A 210 3.09 2.14 36.21
CA VAL A 210 3.01 0.69 36.47
C VAL A 210 4.14 0.02 35.70
N ILE A 211 5.09 -0.59 36.42
CA ILE A 211 6.26 -1.25 35.84
C ILE A 211 6.16 -2.72 36.18
N GLN A 212 6.05 -3.57 35.17
CA GLN A 212 5.94 -5.00 35.38
C GLN A 212 6.96 -5.77 34.55
N GLN A 213 7.65 -6.68 35.24
CA GLN A 213 8.52 -7.66 34.67
C GLN A 213 7.84 -9.02 34.60
N GLY A 214 7.79 -9.57 33.39
CA GLY A 214 7.19 -10.86 33.09
C GLY A 214 8.03 -12.05 33.54
N ALA A 215 7.41 -13.21 33.66
CA ALA A 215 8.11 -14.45 33.99
C ALA A 215 9.20 -14.80 32.96
N ASN A 216 8.96 -14.47 31.68
CA ASN A 216 9.82 -14.82 30.54
C ASN A 216 10.88 -13.77 30.19
N THR A 217 10.99 -12.70 30.97
CA THR A 217 12.00 -11.66 30.78
C THR A 217 13.43 -12.25 30.68
N GLN A 218 14.35 -11.56 30.02
CA GLN A 218 15.74 -12.03 29.96
C GLN A 218 16.62 -11.60 31.13
N ASN A 219 16.39 -10.40 31.68
CA ASN A 219 17.23 -9.86 32.75
C ASN A 219 16.49 -9.79 34.08
N PRO A 220 17.09 -10.22 35.21
CA PRO A 220 16.44 -10.03 36.50
C PRO A 220 16.28 -8.56 36.92
N ASN A 221 17.06 -7.61 36.36
CA ASN A 221 16.87 -6.22 36.74
C ASN A 221 15.72 -5.60 35.93
N MET A 222 14.91 -4.75 36.57
CA MET A 222 13.80 -4.07 35.92
C MET A 222 14.19 -2.68 35.43
N ILE A 223 14.80 -1.90 36.34
CA ILE A 223 15.31 -0.56 36.07
C ILE A 223 16.83 -0.60 36.22
N ALA A 224 17.56 -0.36 35.14
CA ALA A 224 19.02 -0.26 35.14
C ALA A 224 19.48 1.21 35.02
N PHE A 225 20.47 1.61 35.81
CA PHE A 225 20.97 2.98 35.84
C PHE A 225 22.51 3.01 35.86
N GLY A 226 23.10 3.56 34.81
CA GLY A 226 24.55 3.74 34.65
C GLY A 226 25.35 2.49 34.31
N ALA A 227 24.68 1.41 33.88
CA ALA A 227 25.28 0.09 33.67
C ALA A 227 26.37 0.04 32.56
N GLU A 228 26.39 0.99 31.64
CA GLU A 228 27.35 1.05 30.52
C GLU A 228 28.27 2.28 30.57
N GLY A 229 28.39 2.93 31.73
CA GLY A 229 29.28 4.07 31.94
C GLY A 229 28.54 5.30 32.42
N ALA A 230 28.57 5.51 33.73
CA ALA A 230 27.91 6.63 34.39
C ALA A 230 28.49 7.99 33.99
N ARG A 231 27.62 9.00 33.84
CA ARG A 231 28.01 10.40 33.65
C ARG A 231 28.65 10.99 34.90
N ALA A 232 29.23 12.19 34.80
CA ALA A 232 29.81 12.88 35.97
C ALA A 232 28.75 13.26 37.03
N THR A 233 27.55 13.60 36.57
CA THR A 233 26.41 13.93 37.44
C THR A 233 25.28 12.94 37.19
N ASN A 234 24.86 12.27 38.27
CA ASN A 234 23.78 11.29 38.21
C ASN A 234 22.80 11.55 39.36
N SER A 235 21.51 11.51 39.04
CA SER A 235 20.42 11.58 40.01
C SER A 235 19.24 10.84 39.44
N LEU A 236 18.77 9.80 40.11
CA LEU A 236 17.55 9.08 39.72
C LEU A 236 16.58 9.06 40.89
N VAL A 237 15.35 9.46 40.61
CA VAL A 237 14.21 9.35 41.52
C VAL A 237 13.20 8.40 40.89
N VAL A 238 12.92 7.30 41.58
CA VAL A 238 11.89 6.32 41.24
C VAL A 238 10.84 6.39 42.34
N ARG A 239 9.70 7.04 42.08
CA ARG A 239 8.70 7.30 43.12
C ARG A 239 7.24 7.11 42.74
N GLY A 240 6.41 6.71 43.68
CA GLY A 240 4.97 6.61 43.45
C GLY A 240 4.57 5.57 42.39
N ASN A 241 5.45 4.64 42.03
CA ASN A 241 5.18 3.62 41.01
C ASN A 241 4.60 2.36 41.65
N THR A 242 3.87 1.57 40.87
CA THR A 242 3.56 0.17 41.18
C THR A 242 4.52 -0.74 40.41
N ILE A 243 5.39 -1.43 41.13
CA ILE A 243 6.44 -2.29 40.58
C ILE A 243 6.07 -3.76 40.84
N VAL A 244 5.84 -4.52 39.77
CA VAL A 244 5.37 -5.91 39.82
C VAL A 244 6.45 -6.81 39.24
N ASN A 245 6.97 -7.71 40.05
CA ASN A 245 7.92 -8.72 39.61
C ASN A 245 7.27 -10.10 39.58
N ASP A 246 7.16 -10.71 38.40
CA ASP A 246 6.64 -12.07 38.24
C ASP A 246 7.75 -13.14 38.21
N ARG A 247 9.01 -12.76 38.45
CA ARG A 247 10.15 -13.68 38.55
C ARG A 247 10.51 -13.99 40.00
N SER A 248 11.15 -15.14 40.22
CA SER A 248 11.67 -15.51 41.55
C SER A 248 12.91 -14.72 41.98
N ASN A 249 13.62 -14.07 41.05
CA ASN A 249 14.91 -13.40 41.30
C ASN A 249 14.98 -11.95 40.79
N GLY A 250 13.83 -11.29 40.63
CA GLY A 250 13.76 -9.92 40.13
C GLY A 250 14.41 -8.88 41.05
N VAL A 251 14.97 -7.84 40.44
CA VAL A 251 15.63 -6.69 41.07
C VAL A 251 14.96 -5.44 40.56
N ALA A 252 14.26 -4.70 41.43
CA ALA A 252 13.52 -3.51 41.05
C ALA A 252 14.43 -2.43 40.47
N VAL A 253 15.59 -2.19 41.10
CA VAL A 253 16.58 -1.20 40.66
C VAL A 253 17.98 -1.77 40.75
N PHE A 254 18.70 -1.73 39.63
CA PHE A 254 20.14 -1.92 39.55
C PHE A 254 20.82 -0.57 39.29
N ASN A 255 21.47 -0.03 40.32
CA ASN A 255 22.28 1.17 40.23
C ASN A 255 23.76 0.79 40.12
N ALA A 256 24.37 1.06 38.97
CA ALA A 256 25.80 0.88 38.73
C ALA A 256 26.63 2.15 38.97
N THR A 257 25.97 3.25 39.37
CA THR A 257 26.65 4.53 39.66
C THR A 257 27.09 4.62 41.13
N GLY A 258 27.97 5.59 41.43
CA GLY A 258 28.32 5.95 42.81
C GLY A 258 27.31 6.87 43.51
N ALA A 259 26.36 7.45 42.76
CA ALA A 259 25.33 8.31 43.33
C ALA A 259 24.19 7.47 43.94
N THR A 260 23.64 7.90 45.07
CA THR A 260 22.49 7.22 45.68
C THR A 260 21.21 7.49 44.89
N VAL A 261 20.58 6.43 44.38
CA VAL A 261 19.24 6.50 43.76
C VAL A 261 18.17 6.59 44.85
N THR A 262 17.15 7.40 44.63
CA THR A 262 15.99 7.48 45.53
C THR A 262 14.88 6.56 45.03
N LEU A 263 14.47 5.59 45.84
CA LEU A 263 13.31 4.74 45.61
C LEU A 263 12.25 5.04 46.69
N ALA A 264 11.30 5.93 46.39
CA ALA A 264 10.40 6.51 47.39
C ALA A 264 8.92 6.24 47.11
N ASN A 265 8.14 5.85 48.13
CA ASN A 265 6.68 5.76 48.06
C ASN A 265 6.15 4.85 46.93
N ASN A 266 6.88 3.79 46.59
CA ASN A 266 6.44 2.82 45.57
C ASN A 266 5.59 1.71 46.19
N GLN A 267 4.69 1.13 45.43
CA GLN A 267 4.03 -0.13 45.75
C GLN A 267 4.78 -1.26 45.06
N VAL A 268 5.07 -2.37 45.77
CA VAL A 268 5.90 -3.46 45.22
C VAL A 268 5.24 -4.81 45.43
N PHE A 269 5.30 -5.67 44.43
CA PHE A 269 4.83 -7.05 44.50
C PHE A 269 5.88 -8.03 43.96
N GLY A 270 5.97 -9.21 44.56
CA GLY A 270 6.77 -10.33 44.02
C GLY A 270 8.26 -10.35 44.37
N PHE A 271 8.69 -9.56 45.37
CA PHE A 271 10.10 -9.55 45.84
C PHE A 271 10.35 -10.37 47.11
N GLY A 272 9.32 -10.99 47.69
CA GLY A 272 9.41 -11.67 49.00
C GLY A 272 9.54 -10.72 50.20
N GLY A 273 9.43 -9.41 49.98
CA GLY A 273 9.56 -8.36 51.00
C GLY A 273 9.53 -6.97 50.36
N VAL A 274 10.32 -6.04 50.90
CA VAL A 274 10.61 -4.76 50.23
C VAL A 274 11.31 -5.01 48.87
N ALA A 275 11.35 -4.00 48.00
CA ALA A 275 11.99 -4.14 46.70
C ALA A 275 13.45 -4.60 46.81
N THR A 276 13.81 -5.63 46.04
CA THR A 276 15.22 -6.02 45.87
C THR A 276 15.94 -4.97 45.04
N VAL A 277 17.08 -4.49 45.53
CA VAL A 277 17.91 -3.48 44.84
C VAL A 277 19.38 -3.86 44.86
N ARG A 278 20.14 -3.30 43.93
CA ARG A 278 21.60 -3.47 43.83
C ARG A 278 22.27 -2.12 43.64
N GLY A 279 23.37 -1.89 44.36
CA GLY A 279 24.08 -0.61 44.40
C GLY A 279 23.48 0.40 45.38
N PRO A 280 24.00 1.64 45.41
CA PRO A 280 23.54 2.68 46.33
C PRO A 280 22.08 3.10 46.05
N VAL A 281 21.13 2.65 46.86
CA VAL A 281 19.71 3.01 46.76
C VAL A 281 19.15 3.32 48.15
N ALA A 282 18.57 4.50 48.31
CA ALA A 282 17.80 4.87 49.48
C ALA A 282 16.33 4.51 49.26
N GLN A 283 15.83 3.50 49.97
CA GLN A 283 14.43 3.09 49.91
C GLN A 283 13.63 3.73 51.07
N THR A 284 12.54 4.42 50.77
CA THR A 284 11.67 5.05 51.78
C THR A 284 10.19 4.94 51.39
N GLY A 285 9.29 4.77 52.35
CA GLY A 285 7.84 4.76 52.09
C GLY A 285 7.31 3.65 51.17
N THR A 286 8.14 2.66 50.82
CA THR A 286 7.72 1.54 49.95
C THR A 286 6.69 0.66 50.66
N THR A 287 5.55 0.44 49.99
CA THR A 287 4.47 -0.43 50.46
C THR A 287 4.55 -1.79 49.77
N ILE A 288 4.57 -2.87 50.54
CA ILE A 288 4.55 -4.24 50.03
C ILE A 288 3.10 -4.66 49.78
N LEU A 289 2.77 -5.08 48.57
CA LEU A 289 1.44 -5.57 48.23
C LEU A 289 1.32 -7.05 48.61
N GLY A 290 0.26 -7.39 49.37
CA GLY A 290 -0.02 -8.76 49.80
C GLY A 290 -0.58 -9.67 48.69
N SER A 291 -1.00 -9.09 47.56
CA SER A 291 -1.48 -9.80 46.38
C SER A 291 -1.01 -9.09 45.11
N ARG A 292 -0.94 -9.86 44.01
CA ARG A 292 -0.55 -9.32 42.70
C ARG A 292 -1.63 -8.34 42.23
N PRO A 293 -1.30 -7.08 41.93
CA PRO A 293 -2.29 -6.15 41.39
C PRO A 293 -2.71 -6.59 39.97
N ALA A 294 -3.97 -6.34 39.61
CA ALA A 294 -4.42 -6.49 38.24
C ALA A 294 -3.74 -5.43 37.36
N LEU A 295 -3.14 -5.85 36.25
CA LEU A 295 -2.53 -4.94 35.30
C LEU A 295 -3.58 -4.47 34.31
N ASN A 296 -3.64 -3.16 34.08
CA ASN A 296 -4.36 -2.65 32.92
C ASN A 296 -3.50 -2.83 31.67
N THR A 297 -3.92 -3.69 30.74
CA THR A 297 -3.25 -3.95 29.45
C THR A 297 -4.03 -3.38 28.25
N SER A 298 -5.07 -2.59 28.47
CA SER A 298 -5.84 -2.00 27.37
C SER A 298 -5.00 -0.97 26.60
N SER A 299 -5.14 -0.90 25.27
CA SER A 299 -4.51 0.16 24.49
C SER A 299 -4.92 1.55 25.00
N PRO A 300 -3.98 2.52 25.15
CA PRO A 300 -4.31 3.91 25.46
C PRO A 300 -4.97 4.65 24.29
N ILE A 301 -4.95 4.09 23.08
CA ILE A 301 -5.43 4.72 21.85
C ILE A 301 -6.96 4.58 21.67
N GLY A 302 -7.61 3.63 22.36
CA GLY A 302 -9.05 3.37 22.30
C GLY A 302 -9.53 2.76 20.96
N ALA A 303 -10.66 2.04 20.98
CA ALA A 303 -11.32 1.50 19.76
C ALA A 303 -11.97 2.59 18.88
N SER A 304 -12.10 3.79 19.44
CA SER A 304 -12.45 5.04 18.78
C SER A 304 -11.36 6.03 19.17
N GLY A 305 -10.52 6.46 18.24
CA GLY A 305 -9.37 7.32 18.55
C GLY A 305 -9.74 8.56 19.39
N PRO A 306 -8.77 9.16 20.10
CA PRO A 306 -9.03 10.36 20.91
C PRO A 306 -9.65 11.45 20.03
N THR A 307 -10.70 12.10 20.53
CA THR A 307 -11.35 13.24 19.88
C THR A 307 -10.31 14.31 19.56
N ALA A 308 -10.37 14.84 18.34
CA ALA A 308 -9.48 15.91 17.90
C ALA A 308 -9.57 17.09 18.88
N PRO A 309 -8.45 17.78 19.19
CA PRO A 309 -8.52 19.09 19.82
C PRO A 309 -9.40 19.99 18.95
N VAL A 310 -10.37 20.65 19.58
CA VAL A 310 -11.27 21.61 18.92
C VAL A 310 -10.42 22.77 18.39
N VAL A 311 -10.08 22.72 17.10
CA VAL A 311 -9.75 23.93 16.35
C VAL A 311 -11.08 24.55 15.98
N THR A 312 -11.39 25.72 16.56
CA THR A 312 -12.57 26.52 16.21
C THR A 312 -12.58 26.78 14.69
N PRO A 313 -13.53 26.24 13.92
CA PRO A 313 -13.64 26.50 12.50
C PRO A 313 -14.34 27.86 12.25
N PRO A 314 -14.05 28.55 11.14
CA PRO A 314 -14.93 29.59 10.59
C PRO A 314 -16.31 29.02 10.22
N PRO A 315 -17.34 29.87 9.95
CA PRO A 315 -18.76 29.52 10.08
C PRO A 315 -19.25 28.32 9.24
N ILE A 316 -20.18 27.58 9.86
CA ILE A 316 -20.77 26.30 9.47
C ILE A 316 -21.66 26.37 8.20
N VAL A 317 -21.50 25.38 7.32
CA VAL A 317 -22.51 24.92 6.35
C VAL A 317 -23.09 23.58 6.87
N PRO A 318 -24.41 23.29 6.74
CA PRO A 318 -25.07 22.17 7.40
C PRO A 318 -24.55 20.78 6.96
N PRO A 319 -24.61 19.75 7.84
CA PRO A 319 -23.97 18.46 7.58
C PRO A 319 -24.77 17.58 6.61
N ALA A 320 -24.04 16.89 5.73
CA ALA A 320 -24.53 15.79 4.90
C ALA A 320 -24.63 14.49 5.73
N PRO A 321 -25.52 13.55 5.36
CA PRO A 321 -25.83 12.36 6.17
C PRO A 321 -24.68 11.36 6.25
N THR A 322 -24.62 10.65 7.37
CA THR A 322 -23.58 9.69 7.75
C THR A 322 -23.49 8.48 6.81
N PRO A 323 -22.29 8.06 6.36
CA PRO A 323 -22.11 6.84 5.56
C PRO A 323 -22.33 5.56 6.38
N PRO A 324 -22.84 4.47 5.77
CA PRO A 324 -23.03 3.19 6.45
C PRO A 324 -21.70 2.43 6.65
N ALA A 325 -21.72 1.45 7.56
CA ALA A 325 -20.57 0.62 7.93
C ALA A 325 -19.88 -0.06 6.71
N PRO A 326 -18.57 -0.36 6.77
CA PRO A 326 -17.83 -0.91 5.64
C PRO A 326 -18.42 -2.24 5.19
N ALA A 327 -18.71 -2.35 3.89
CA ALA A 327 -19.15 -3.59 3.29
C ALA A 327 -18.03 -4.66 3.37
N PRO A 328 -18.37 -5.95 3.56
CA PRO A 328 -17.40 -7.03 3.50
C PRO A 328 -16.67 -7.00 2.15
N SER A 329 -15.37 -7.32 2.17
CA SER A 329 -14.54 -7.42 0.97
C SER A 329 -15.21 -8.29 -0.09
N ALA A 330 -15.23 -7.81 -1.34
CA ALA A 330 -15.81 -8.56 -2.45
C ALA A 330 -15.12 -9.95 -2.60
N PRO A 331 -15.88 -11.02 -2.89
CA PRO A 331 -15.32 -12.36 -3.01
C PRO A 331 -14.37 -12.44 -4.20
N VAL A 332 -13.32 -13.25 -4.07
CA VAL A 332 -12.43 -13.61 -5.19
C VAL A 332 -13.22 -14.51 -6.14
N ILE A 333 -13.52 -14.04 -7.35
CA ILE A 333 -14.28 -14.82 -8.34
C ILE A 333 -13.31 -15.62 -9.20
N VAL A 334 -13.56 -16.92 -9.33
CA VAL A 334 -12.71 -17.86 -10.08
C VAL A 334 -13.57 -18.64 -11.07
N GLY A 335 -13.24 -18.58 -12.36
CA GLY A 335 -14.02 -19.24 -13.42
C GLY A 335 -15.22 -18.42 -13.90
N SER A 336 -16.12 -19.06 -14.63
CA SER A 336 -17.30 -18.44 -15.25
C SER A 336 -18.41 -19.46 -15.44
N GLY A 337 -19.67 -19.04 -15.27
CA GLY A 337 -20.83 -19.92 -15.46
C GLY A 337 -22.01 -19.53 -14.57
N PRO A 338 -23.19 -20.12 -14.81
CA PRO A 338 -24.41 -19.78 -14.09
C PRO A 338 -24.40 -20.24 -12.63
N ASP A 339 -23.64 -21.28 -12.31
CA ASP A 339 -23.57 -21.84 -10.96
C ASP A 339 -22.40 -21.24 -10.17
N SER A 340 -22.59 -21.13 -8.85
CA SER A 340 -21.70 -20.51 -7.87
C SER A 340 -21.43 -21.48 -6.72
N LEU A 341 -20.17 -21.86 -6.55
CA LEU A 341 -19.67 -22.58 -5.39
C LEU A 341 -18.82 -21.63 -4.56
N ARG A 342 -19.35 -21.13 -3.45
CA ARG A 342 -18.65 -20.18 -2.59
C ARG A 342 -18.05 -20.85 -1.37
N LEU A 343 -16.77 -20.56 -1.12
CA LEU A 343 -15.99 -21.03 0.02
C LEU A 343 -15.56 -19.83 0.88
N GLY A 344 -15.88 -19.87 2.17
CA GLY A 344 -15.25 -19.02 3.18
C GLY A 344 -14.01 -19.72 3.73
N MET A 345 -12.84 -19.13 3.54
CA MET A 345 -11.55 -19.73 3.88
C MET A 345 -10.75 -18.88 4.85
N THR A 346 -10.01 -19.55 5.73
CA THR A 346 -8.94 -18.99 6.56
C THR A 346 -7.75 -19.93 6.58
N GLY A 347 -6.58 -19.44 6.96
CA GLY A 347 -5.38 -20.27 7.08
C GLY A 347 -4.36 -19.71 8.05
N ASP A 348 -3.39 -20.53 8.41
CA ASP A 348 -2.23 -20.12 9.21
C ASP A 348 -1.06 -19.92 8.26
N ALA A 349 -0.54 -18.69 8.19
CA ALA A 349 0.44 -18.28 7.19
C ALA A 349 1.89 -18.62 7.58
N TRP A 350 2.15 -19.82 8.13
CA TRP A 350 3.49 -20.21 8.54
C TRP A 350 4.38 -20.50 7.32
N GLN A 351 5.51 -19.82 7.19
CA GLN A 351 6.41 -19.86 6.02
C GLN A 351 5.74 -19.51 4.67
N GLY A 352 4.62 -18.78 4.71
CA GLY A 352 3.81 -18.47 3.54
C GLY A 352 2.35 -18.84 3.74
N ASN A 353 1.49 -18.27 2.91
CA ASN A 353 0.04 -18.47 2.98
C ASN A 353 -0.36 -19.87 2.50
N ALA A 354 -1.47 -20.38 3.03
CA ALA A 354 -2.04 -21.64 2.58
C ALA A 354 -2.53 -21.55 1.14
N GLN A 355 -2.14 -22.50 0.30
CA GLN A 355 -2.49 -22.59 -1.11
C GLN A 355 -3.35 -23.80 -1.39
N PHE A 356 -4.38 -23.65 -2.22
CA PHE A 356 -5.32 -24.73 -2.50
C PHE A 356 -5.83 -24.75 -3.93
N THR A 357 -6.38 -25.89 -4.34
CA THR A 357 -7.20 -26.02 -5.56
C THR A 357 -8.56 -26.60 -5.23
N VAL A 358 -9.52 -26.36 -6.12
CA VAL A 358 -10.89 -26.87 -5.98
C VAL A 358 -11.22 -27.73 -7.18
N ARG A 359 -11.80 -28.91 -6.95
CA ARG A 359 -12.40 -29.76 -7.99
C ARG A 359 -13.88 -29.95 -7.71
N VAL A 360 -14.69 -29.91 -8.76
CA VAL A 360 -16.10 -30.31 -8.73
C VAL A 360 -16.23 -31.56 -9.60
N ASP A 361 -16.72 -32.64 -9.02
CA ASP A 361 -16.84 -33.97 -9.65
C ASP A 361 -15.53 -34.46 -10.30
N GLY A 362 -14.42 -34.20 -9.63
CA GLY A 362 -13.08 -34.59 -10.07
C GLY A 362 -12.41 -33.63 -11.08
N VAL A 363 -13.15 -32.64 -11.60
CA VAL A 363 -12.65 -31.63 -12.55
C VAL A 363 -12.24 -30.37 -11.82
N GLN A 364 -11.00 -29.90 -12.03
CA GLN A 364 -10.50 -28.70 -11.37
C GLN A 364 -11.15 -27.43 -11.91
N VAL A 365 -11.57 -26.55 -11.00
CA VAL A 365 -12.17 -25.26 -11.32
C VAL A 365 -11.18 -24.17 -10.95
N GLY A 366 -10.62 -23.52 -11.97
CA GLY A 366 -9.60 -22.48 -11.81
C GLY A 366 -8.20 -23.01 -11.46
N GLY A 367 -7.32 -22.07 -11.07
CA GLY A 367 -5.92 -22.33 -10.70
C GLY A 367 -5.72 -22.45 -9.18
N VAL A 368 -4.45 -22.47 -8.76
CA VAL A 368 -4.07 -22.42 -7.35
C VAL A 368 -4.53 -21.10 -6.74
N GLN A 369 -5.25 -21.19 -5.63
CA GLN A 369 -5.72 -20.07 -4.83
C GLN A 369 -4.87 -19.94 -3.58
N THR A 370 -4.77 -18.73 -3.04
CA THR A 370 -4.01 -18.44 -1.81
C THR A 370 -4.92 -17.78 -0.78
N VAL A 371 -5.01 -18.35 0.43
CA VAL A 371 -5.79 -17.80 1.53
C VAL A 371 -4.93 -16.85 2.36
N THR A 372 -5.37 -15.62 2.47
CA THR A 372 -4.67 -14.53 3.19
C THR A 372 -5.38 -14.12 4.49
N ALA A 373 -6.63 -14.54 4.67
CA ALA A 373 -7.33 -14.36 5.94
C ALA A 373 -6.79 -15.33 6.99
N ALA A 374 -6.29 -14.76 8.09
CA ALA A 374 -5.75 -15.53 9.20
C ALA A 374 -6.86 -16.16 10.05
N ARG A 375 -6.65 -17.38 10.55
CA ARG A 375 -7.65 -18.03 11.41
C ARG A 375 -7.83 -17.25 12.72
N GLY A 376 -9.08 -17.05 13.12
CA GLY A 376 -9.43 -16.36 14.37
C GLY A 376 -9.27 -14.84 14.37
N VAL A 377 -8.89 -14.24 13.23
CA VAL A 377 -8.72 -12.80 13.06
C VAL A 377 -9.66 -12.30 11.95
N GLY A 378 -10.77 -11.67 12.34
CA GLY A 378 -11.72 -11.07 11.39
C GLY A 378 -12.53 -12.07 10.55
N PRO A 379 -13.24 -11.60 9.50
CA PRO A 379 -14.08 -12.46 8.66
C PRO A 379 -13.25 -13.32 7.71
N SER A 380 -13.74 -14.53 7.39
CA SER A 380 -13.12 -15.41 6.41
C SER A 380 -13.05 -14.78 5.02
N GLN A 381 -11.98 -15.10 4.28
CA GLN A 381 -11.86 -14.69 2.89
C GLN A 381 -12.83 -15.50 2.03
N SER A 382 -13.67 -14.82 1.25
CA SER A 382 -14.63 -15.48 0.38
C SER A 382 -14.06 -15.72 -1.02
N PHE A 383 -14.19 -16.94 -1.52
CA PHE A 383 -13.89 -17.35 -2.89
C PHE A 383 -15.17 -17.85 -3.56
N ASP A 384 -15.49 -17.41 -4.76
CA ASP A 384 -16.69 -17.76 -5.52
C ASP A 384 -16.28 -18.44 -6.84
N PHE A 385 -16.34 -19.77 -6.86
CA PHE A 385 -15.98 -20.58 -8.01
C PHE A 385 -17.19 -20.75 -8.93
N ARG A 386 -17.08 -20.23 -10.15
CA ARG A 386 -18.15 -20.19 -11.15
C ARG A 386 -17.97 -21.27 -12.21
N GLY A 387 -19.07 -21.93 -12.57
CA GLY A 387 -19.10 -22.99 -13.57
C GLY A 387 -20.50 -23.36 -14.01
N THR A 388 -20.60 -24.41 -14.83
CA THR A 388 -21.87 -25.00 -15.27
C THR A 388 -21.95 -26.40 -14.69
N PHE A 389 -22.24 -26.49 -13.39
CA PHE A 389 -22.23 -27.75 -12.64
C PHE A 389 -23.62 -28.41 -12.68
N GLY A 390 -24.69 -27.61 -12.70
CA GLY A 390 -26.07 -28.07 -12.82
C GLY A 390 -26.73 -28.44 -11.48
N PRO A 391 -27.91 -29.08 -11.53
CA PRO A 391 -28.75 -29.31 -10.35
C PRO A 391 -28.46 -30.61 -9.58
N ALA A 392 -27.57 -31.44 -10.12
CA ALA A 392 -27.28 -32.74 -9.55
C ALA A 392 -26.54 -32.61 -8.21
N ALA A 393 -26.42 -33.73 -7.48
CA ALA A 393 -25.47 -33.77 -6.37
C ALA A 393 -24.05 -33.69 -6.92
N HIS A 394 -23.18 -32.97 -6.22
CA HIS A 394 -21.77 -32.80 -6.61
C HIS A 394 -20.83 -33.21 -5.48
N THR A 395 -19.65 -33.69 -5.84
CA THR A 395 -18.54 -33.84 -4.91
C THR A 395 -17.54 -32.70 -5.11
N VAL A 396 -17.36 -31.88 -4.08
CA VAL A 396 -16.38 -30.79 -4.07
C VAL A 396 -15.14 -31.26 -3.32
N ALA A 397 -14.00 -31.33 -3.99
CA ALA A 397 -12.72 -31.62 -3.37
C ALA A 397 -11.90 -30.34 -3.24
N VAL A 398 -11.45 -30.01 -2.04
CA VAL A 398 -10.50 -28.93 -1.79
C VAL A 398 -9.17 -29.55 -1.40
N ALA A 399 -8.14 -29.31 -2.21
CA ALA A 399 -6.81 -29.86 -2.03
C ALA A 399 -5.86 -28.78 -1.51
N PHE A 400 -5.29 -29.00 -0.33
CA PHE A 400 -4.25 -28.17 0.26
C PHE A 400 -2.90 -28.55 -0.34
N LEU A 401 -2.18 -27.59 -0.92
CA LEU A 401 -1.08 -27.84 -1.85
C LEU A 401 0.30 -27.62 -1.26
N ASN A 402 0.40 -26.81 -0.22
CA ASN A 402 1.66 -26.47 0.41
C ASN A 402 1.61 -26.74 1.91
N ASP A 403 1.14 -27.91 2.34
CA ASP A 403 1.21 -28.26 3.76
C ASP A 403 2.66 -28.21 4.27
N ALA A 404 2.86 -27.61 5.43
CA ALA A 404 4.16 -27.46 6.06
C ALA A 404 4.01 -27.54 7.58
N TYR A 405 4.39 -28.68 8.15
CA TYR A 405 4.33 -28.93 9.59
C TYR A 405 5.69 -28.75 10.25
N GLY A 406 5.79 -27.76 11.14
CA GLY A 406 6.97 -27.44 11.93
C GLY A 406 6.91 -27.90 13.38
N GLY A 407 6.04 -28.85 13.73
CA GLY A 407 6.03 -29.49 15.05
C GLY A 407 5.16 -28.85 16.13
N THR A 408 4.63 -27.64 15.91
CA THR A 408 3.74 -26.93 16.84
C THR A 408 2.64 -26.19 16.08
N PRO A 409 1.49 -25.86 16.68
CA PRO A 409 0.42 -25.11 16.00
C PRO A 409 0.84 -23.73 15.45
N ALA A 410 1.79 -23.04 16.08
CA ALA A 410 2.31 -21.75 15.60
C ALA A 410 3.34 -21.89 14.47
N THR A 411 3.84 -23.11 14.28
CA THR A 411 4.79 -23.47 13.24
C THR A 411 4.17 -24.44 12.24
N ASP A 412 2.87 -24.34 12.01
CA ASP A 412 2.14 -25.22 11.13
C ASP A 412 1.35 -24.38 10.14
N ARG A 413 1.47 -24.70 8.84
CA ARG A 413 0.66 -24.06 7.81
C ARG A 413 -0.61 -24.87 7.68
N ASN A 414 -1.71 -24.34 8.20
CA ASN A 414 -3.02 -24.99 8.10
C ASN A 414 -3.94 -24.26 7.12
N LEU A 415 -4.87 -25.01 6.53
CA LEU A 415 -5.94 -24.50 5.69
C LEU A 415 -7.30 -24.87 6.28
N TYR A 416 -8.22 -23.92 6.35
CA TYR A 416 -9.55 -24.12 6.90
C TYR A 416 -10.64 -23.66 5.93
N ILE A 417 -11.69 -24.48 5.82
CA ILE A 417 -12.99 -24.05 5.31
C ILE A 417 -13.86 -23.68 6.51
N ASP A 418 -14.29 -22.43 6.57
CA ASP A 418 -15.19 -21.91 7.60
C ASP A 418 -16.67 -21.97 7.17
N ASN A 419 -16.94 -21.95 5.85
CA ASN A 419 -18.26 -22.22 5.29
C ASN A 419 -18.19 -22.56 3.80
N LEU A 420 -19.22 -23.25 3.30
CA LEU A 420 -19.42 -23.55 1.88
C LEU A 420 -20.89 -23.32 1.52
N SER A 421 -21.16 -22.70 0.37
CA SER A 421 -22.50 -22.58 -0.20
C SER A 421 -22.50 -22.87 -1.69
N TYR A 422 -23.59 -23.44 -2.19
CA TYR A 422 -23.81 -23.70 -3.61
C TYR A 422 -25.07 -22.94 -4.08
N ASN A 423 -24.92 -22.09 -5.09
CA ASN A 423 -25.96 -21.19 -5.61
C ASN A 423 -26.67 -20.38 -4.50
N GLY A 424 -25.90 -19.94 -3.50
CA GLY A 424 -26.40 -19.18 -2.35
C GLY A 424 -27.03 -20.02 -1.24
N VAL A 425 -27.16 -21.34 -1.42
CA VAL A 425 -27.66 -22.26 -0.39
C VAL A 425 -26.48 -22.85 0.39
N GLY A 426 -26.45 -22.65 1.71
CA GLY A 426 -25.40 -23.20 2.56
C GLY A 426 -25.39 -24.73 2.57
N VAL A 427 -24.20 -25.34 2.51
CA VAL A 427 -24.04 -26.79 2.59
C VAL A 427 -23.82 -27.18 4.06
N PRO A 428 -24.76 -27.94 4.69
CA PRO A 428 -24.67 -28.25 6.12
C PRO A 428 -23.40 -29.03 6.48
N GLY A 429 -22.73 -28.63 7.56
CA GLY A 429 -21.55 -29.32 8.07
C GLY A 429 -20.27 -29.13 7.23
N ALA A 430 -20.30 -28.25 6.22
CA ALA A 430 -19.14 -28.00 5.36
C ALA A 430 -18.14 -27.03 6.01
N THR A 431 -17.51 -27.49 7.09
CA THR A 431 -16.34 -26.87 7.73
C THR A 431 -15.26 -27.93 7.92
N ALA A 432 -14.01 -27.61 7.63
CA ALA A 432 -12.92 -28.58 7.77
C ALA A 432 -11.58 -27.90 8.07
N ASN A 433 -10.71 -28.60 8.80
CA ASN A 433 -9.26 -28.40 8.74
C ASN A 433 -8.72 -29.34 7.65
N ILE A 434 -8.17 -28.77 6.59
CA ILE A 434 -7.70 -29.49 5.41
C ILE A 434 -6.22 -29.79 5.57
N ARG A 435 -5.89 -31.07 5.74
CA ARG A 435 -4.50 -31.55 5.83
C ARG A 435 -3.91 -32.01 4.49
N ALA A 436 -4.76 -32.40 3.55
CA ALA A 436 -4.34 -32.81 2.21
C ALA A 436 -5.47 -32.59 1.21
N VAL A 437 -6.54 -33.37 1.31
CA VAL A 437 -7.76 -33.17 0.52
C VAL A 437 -8.98 -33.38 1.42
N SER A 438 -9.95 -32.47 1.35
CA SER A 438 -11.25 -32.65 1.98
C SER A 438 -12.34 -32.66 0.93
N ASN A 439 -13.21 -33.66 1.00
CA ASN A 439 -14.33 -33.83 0.07
C ASN A 439 -15.63 -33.44 0.78
N PHE A 440 -16.47 -32.67 0.08
CA PHE A 440 -17.78 -32.22 0.54
C PHE A 440 -18.82 -32.70 -0.45
N ALA A 441 -19.85 -33.37 0.06
CA ALA A 441 -21.02 -33.70 -0.72
C ALA A 441 -21.94 -32.48 -0.75
N VAL A 442 -22.13 -31.91 -1.94
CA VAL A 442 -23.13 -30.87 -2.19
C VAL A 442 -24.42 -31.60 -2.59
N PRO A 443 -25.49 -31.51 -1.78
CA PRO A 443 -26.75 -32.18 -2.10
C PRO A 443 -27.40 -31.54 -3.34
N PRO A 444 -28.28 -32.28 -4.06
CA PRO A 444 -29.02 -31.72 -5.19
C PRO A 444 -29.77 -30.47 -4.75
N ALA A 445 -29.62 -29.37 -5.48
CA ALA A 445 -30.27 -28.12 -5.08
C ALA A 445 -31.78 -28.20 -5.40
N ALA A 446 -32.61 -28.13 -4.36
CA ALA A 446 -34.06 -28.04 -4.52
C ALA A 446 -34.43 -26.62 -5.00
N GLY A 447 -34.99 -26.51 -6.21
CA GLY A 447 -35.56 -25.25 -6.71
C GLY A 447 -35.04 -24.72 -8.06
N PHE A 448 -34.44 -25.53 -8.92
CA PHE A 448 -34.13 -25.10 -10.30
C PHE A 448 -35.43 -24.84 -11.08
N VAL A 449 -35.75 -23.57 -11.33
CA VAL A 449 -36.62 -23.18 -12.42
C VAL A 449 -35.78 -23.06 -13.69
N THR A 450 -36.10 -23.90 -14.68
CA THR A 450 -35.54 -23.85 -16.03
C THR A 450 -35.82 -22.48 -16.67
N PRO A 451 -34.81 -21.78 -17.22
CA PRO A 451 -35.08 -20.57 -17.99
C PRO A 451 -35.75 -20.93 -19.33
N PRO A 452 -36.71 -20.13 -19.82
CA PRO A 452 -37.22 -20.24 -21.18
C PRO A 452 -36.11 -19.83 -22.18
N PRO A 453 -36.20 -20.24 -23.46
CA PRO A 453 -35.14 -19.99 -24.43
C PRO A 453 -35.08 -18.49 -24.74
N VAL A 454 -33.94 -17.87 -24.45
CA VAL A 454 -33.68 -16.47 -24.81
C VAL A 454 -32.46 -16.40 -25.72
N SER A 455 -32.65 -15.68 -26.82
CA SER A 455 -31.71 -15.33 -27.88
C SER A 455 -30.37 -14.79 -27.38
N THR A 456 -29.32 -15.18 -28.10
CA THR A 456 -27.88 -14.92 -27.91
C THR A 456 -27.49 -13.47 -27.56
N PRO A 457 -26.80 -13.23 -26.42
CA PRO A 457 -25.96 -12.07 -26.16
C PRO A 457 -24.46 -12.34 -26.44
N PRO A 458 -23.63 -11.30 -26.63
CA PRO A 458 -22.33 -11.37 -27.27
C PRO A 458 -21.22 -11.94 -26.35
N VAL A 459 -20.20 -12.49 -27.00
CA VAL A 459 -18.96 -13.06 -26.44
C VAL A 459 -18.33 -12.15 -25.37
N SER A 460 -18.15 -12.68 -24.15
CA SER A 460 -17.37 -12.02 -23.10
C SER A 460 -15.88 -11.99 -23.45
N THR A 461 -15.32 -10.80 -23.51
CA THR A 461 -13.91 -10.54 -23.86
C THR A 461 -12.93 -11.07 -22.81
N PRO A 462 -11.72 -11.52 -23.20
CA PRO A 462 -10.67 -12.00 -22.29
C PRO A 462 -10.26 -10.97 -21.21
N PRO A 463 -9.60 -11.40 -20.10
CA PRO A 463 -9.07 -10.49 -19.09
C PRO A 463 -8.19 -9.42 -19.73
N ALA A 464 -8.31 -8.19 -19.26
CA ALA A 464 -7.47 -7.09 -19.75
C ALA A 464 -5.98 -7.45 -19.55
N PRO A 465 -5.14 -7.32 -20.58
CA PRO A 465 -3.70 -7.57 -20.46
C PRO A 465 -3.09 -6.69 -19.35
N PRO A 466 -1.97 -7.12 -18.72
CA PRO A 466 -1.20 -6.25 -17.85
C PRO A 466 -0.91 -4.91 -18.53
N PRO A 467 -0.92 -3.78 -17.79
CA PRO A 467 -0.69 -2.47 -18.39
C PRO A 467 0.69 -2.43 -19.07
N THR A 468 0.74 -1.76 -20.23
CA THR A 468 2.01 -1.54 -20.97
C THR A 468 2.91 -0.62 -20.16
N VAL A 469 4.18 -0.99 -19.99
CA VAL A 469 5.18 -0.20 -19.28
C VAL A 469 5.99 0.61 -20.29
N ALA A 470 5.84 1.94 -20.30
CA ALA A 470 6.58 2.82 -21.21
C ALA A 470 7.82 3.44 -20.56
N VAL A 471 8.95 3.45 -21.28
CA VAL A 471 10.26 3.87 -20.78
C VAL A 471 10.98 4.70 -21.85
N GLY A 472 11.57 5.82 -21.47
CA GLY A 472 12.27 6.73 -22.40
C GLY A 472 11.35 7.77 -23.05
N SER A 473 11.87 8.49 -24.05
CA SER A 473 11.15 9.55 -24.76
C SER A 473 11.64 9.68 -26.20
N GLY A 474 10.73 9.93 -27.13
CA GLY A 474 11.06 10.13 -28.55
C GLY A 474 10.01 9.53 -29.48
N PRO A 475 10.10 9.82 -30.78
CA PRO A 475 9.10 9.42 -31.76
C PRO A 475 9.13 7.92 -32.08
N ASP A 476 10.28 7.27 -31.93
CA ASP A 476 10.44 5.85 -32.25
C ASP A 476 10.05 4.96 -31.05
N ARG A 477 9.53 3.78 -31.37
CA ARG A 477 8.91 2.84 -30.44
C ARG A 477 9.46 1.44 -30.64
N LEU A 478 10.17 0.92 -29.66
CA LEU A 478 10.53 -0.48 -29.56
C LEU A 478 9.57 -1.16 -28.57
N THR A 479 8.88 -2.21 -29.00
CA THR A 479 7.93 -2.96 -28.17
C THR A 479 8.52 -4.32 -27.82
N LEU A 480 8.63 -4.64 -26.53
CA LEU A 480 9.12 -5.92 -26.04
C LEU A 480 7.97 -6.65 -25.35
N ARG A 481 7.60 -7.82 -25.84
CA ARG A 481 6.65 -8.71 -25.16
C ARG A 481 7.45 -9.74 -24.38
N MET A 482 7.32 -9.72 -23.06
CA MET A 482 8.20 -10.46 -22.16
C MET A 482 7.42 -11.26 -21.12
N ALA A 483 8.02 -12.34 -20.64
CA ALA A 483 7.51 -13.17 -19.57
C ALA A 483 8.67 -13.70 -18.73
N GLU A 484 8.39 -14.23 -17.56
CA GLU A 484 9.39 -14.75 -16.63
C GLU A 484 9.00 -16.11 -16.04
N ASP A 485 10.00 -16.80 -15.49
CA ASP A 485 9.80 -17.76 -14.40
C ASP A 485 10.32 -17.10 -13.12
N ALA A 486 9.41 -16.73 -12.22
CA ALA A 486 9.77 -16.02 -10.99
C ALA A 486 10.34 -16.99 -9.95
N TRP A 487 11.52 -16.67 -9.40
CA TRP A 487 12.13 -17.42 -8.31
C TRP A 487 12.99 -16.50 -7.45
N GLN A 488 12.79 -16.50 -6.13
CA GLN A 488 13.44 -15.56 -5.18
C GLN A 488 13.25 -14.06 -5.52
N GLY A 489 12.18 -13.72 -6.24
CA GLY A 489 11.90 -12.39 -6.80
C GLY A 489 11.80 -12.41 -8.32
N ASP A 490 11.30 -11.31 -8.88
CA ASP A 490 10.97 -11.20 -10.30
C ASP A 490 12.20 -10.93 -11.18
N ALA A 491 12.14 -11.30 -12.45
CA ALA A 491 13.18 -11.09 -13.45
C ALA A 491 13.33 -9.61 -13.81
N GLN A 492 14.56 -9.11 -13.75
CA GLN A 492 14.91 -7.72 -14.03
C GLN A 492 15.82 -7.59 -15.24
N PHE A 493 15.61 -6.57 -16.06
CA PHE A 493 16.43 -6.35 -17.25
C PHE A 493 16.73 -4.88 -17.55
N THR A 494 17.73 -4.65 -18.40
CA THR A 494 18.01 -3.34 -19.01
C THR A 494 17.99 -3.45 -20.54
N VAL A 495 17.71 -2.34 -21.23
CA VAL A 495 17.69 -2.27 -22.70
C VAL A 495 18.71 -1.27 -23.19
N LYS A 496 19.53 -1.67 -24.16
CA LYS A 496 20.41 -0.78 -24.92
C LYS A 496 20.05 -0.80 -26.39
N VAL A 497 20.01 0.37 -27.02
CA VAL A 497 19.89 0.53 -28.48
C VAL A 497 21.19 1.14 -28.98
N ASP A 498 21.84 0.48 -29.93
CA ASP A 498 23.17 0.82 -30.46
C ASP A 498 24.23 1.08 -29.36
N GLY A 499 24.16 0.26 -28.30
CA GLY A 499 25.07 0.34 -27.14
C GLY A 499 24.70 1.39 -26.10
N VAL A 500 23.70 2.23 -26.35
CA VAL A 500 23.21 3.26 -25.41
C VAL A 500 22.03 2.73 -24.62
N GLN A 501 22.10 2.78 -23.29
CA GLN A 501 20.99 2.34 -22.44
C GLN A 501 19.83 3.32 -22.47
N ILE A 502 18.62 2.80 -22.62
CA ILE A 502 17.38 3.58 -22.58
C ILE A 502 16.63 3.25 -21.29
N GLY A 503 16.46 4.26 -20.43
CA GLY A 503 15.83 4.10 -19.13
C GLY A 503 16.66 3.34 -18.08
N GLY A 504 15.99 2.93 -17.00
CA GLY A 504 16.56 2.18 -15.89
C GLY A 504 16.28 0.67 -15.97
N VAL A 505 16.60 -0.06 -14.90
CA VAL A 505 16.24 -1.47 -14.73
C VAL A 505 14.71 -1.61 -14.74
N GLN A 506 14.21 -2.55 -15.52
CA GLN A 506 12.81 -2.93 -15.64
C GLN A 506 12.57 -4.28 -14.98
N THR A 507 11.36 -4.52 -14.50
CA THR A 507 10.96 -5.80 -13.89
C THR A 507 9.82 -6.41 -14.68
N VAL A 508 9.94 -7.67 -15.07
CA VAL A 508 8.87 -8.46 -15.69
C VAL A 508 8.14 -9.20 -14.58
N THR A 509 6.82 -9.09 -14.52
CA THR A 509 5.98 -9.79 -13.51
C THR A 509 4.99 -10.78 -14.15
N ALA A 510 5.03 -10.90 -15.48
CA ALA A 510 4.16 -11.81 -16.22
C ALA A 510 4.75 -13.21 -16.22
N LEU A 511 4.10 -14.13 -15.50
CA LEU A 511 4.52 -15.52 -15.42
C LEU A 511 4.25 -16.25 -16.75
N ARG A 512 5.31 -16.79 -17.35
CA ARG A 512 5.24 -17.60 -18.58
C ARG A 512 4.39 -18.85 -18.37
N SER A 513 4.50 -19.47 -17.20
CA SER A 513 3.69 -20.64 -16.79
C SER A 513 2.19 -20.35 -16.74
N ALA A 514 1.78 -19.08 -16.59
CA ALA A 514 0.39 -18.65 -16.64
C ALA A 514 -0.09 -18.31 -18.07
N GLY A 515 0.77 -18.48 -19.08
CA GLY A 515 0.51 -18.01 -20.45
C GLY A 515 0.40 -16.48 -20.56
N ALA A 516 0.88 -15.77 -19.54
CA ALA A 516 0.82 -14.33 -19.46
C ALA A 516 2.07 -13.69 -20.09
N SER A 517 1.88 -12.51 -20.66
CA SER A 517 2.97 -11.71 -21.22
C SER A 517 2.76 -10.25 -20.83
N GLN A 518 3.86 -9.55 -20.58
CA GLN A 518 3.89 -8.14 -20.29
C GLN A 518 4.53 -7.38 -21.44
N VAL A 519 3.96 -6.24 -21.80
CA VAL A 519 4.49 -5.40 -22.88
C VAL A 519 5.26 -4.23 -22.30
N PHE A 520 6.50 -4.06 -22.76
CA PHE A 520 7.34 -2.91 -22.50
C PHE A 520 7.52 -2.10 -23.77
N GLU A 521 7.50 -0.78 -23.61
CA GLU A 521 7.57 0.16 -24.70
C GLU A 521 8.73 1.11 -24.50
N ILE A 522 9.82 0.89 -25.24
CA ILE A 522 11.05 1.65 -25.15
C ILE A 522 11.01 2.73 -26.22
N ARG A 523 10.97 3.99 -25.77
CA ARG A 523 10.86 5.20 -26.58
C ARG A 523 12.23 5.84 -26.81
N GLY A 524 12.49 6.29 -28.02
CA GLY A 524 13.74 6.99 -28.36
C GLY A 524 13.69 7.72 -29.69
N THR A 525 14.82 8.31 -30.08
CA THR A 525 15.03 8.92 -31.39
C THR A 525 16.10 8.09 -32.11
N PHE A 526 15.69 6.95 -32.64
CA PHE A 526 16.58 5.95 -33.21
C PHE A 526 16.73 6.17 -34.72
N GLY A 527 15.65 6.58 -35.40
CA GLY A 527 15.64 6.87 -36.83
C GLY A 527 15.37 5.65 -37.71
N PRO A 528 15.46 5.79 -39.05
CA PRO A 528 14.99 4.77 -39.98
C PRO A 528 16.02 3.67 -40.27
N ALA A 529 17.22 3.75 -39.70
CA ALA A 529 18.30 2.79 -39.94
C ALA A 529 18.04 1.46 -39.25
N ALA A 530 18.87 0.45 -39.55
CA ALA A 530 18.90 -0.77 -38.75
C ALA A 530 19.56 -0.47 -37.39
N HIS A 531 19.06 -1.08 -36.32
CA HIS A 531 19.53 -0.86 -34.95
C HIS A 531 19.85 -2.17 -34.24
N SER A 532 20.86 -2.14 -33.37
CA SER A 532 21.18 -3.24 -32.46
C SER A 532 20.49 -3.03 -31.12
N VAL A 533 19.66 -3.97 -30.71
CA VAL A 533 18.94 -3.93 -29.42
C VAL A 533 19.48 -5.02 -28.52
N ALA A 534 20.14 -4.64 -27.43
CA ALA A 534 20.61 -5.57 -26.41
C ALA A 534 19.70 -5.53 -25.19
N ILE A 535 19.24 -6.70 -24.76
CA ILE A 535 18.48 -6.90 -23.53
C ILE A 535 19.36 -7.68 -22.57
N ALA A 536 19.70 -7.07 -21.43
CA ALA A 536 20.53 -7.67 -20.41
C ALA A 536 19.68 -8.09 -19.20
N PHE A 537 19.71 -9.37 -18.84
CA PHE A 537 19.10 -9.94 -17.64
C PHE A 537 20.04 -9.67 -16.46
N VAL A 538 19.61 -8.86 -15.48
CA VAL A 538 20.51 -8.25 -14.50
C VAL A 538 20.49 -8.89 -13.11
N ASN A 539 19.52 -9.75 -12.85
CA ASN A 539 19.40 -10.49 -11.59
C ASN A 539 19.19 -11.97 -11.85
N ASP A 540 19.98 -12.58 -12.73
CA ASP A 540 19.92 -14.04 -12.91
C ASP A 540 20.21 -14.77 -11.58
N ALA A 541 19.44 -15.82 -11.29
CA ALA A 541 19.57 -16.62 -10.07
C ALA A 541 19.14 -18.06 -10.34
N TYR A 542 20.09 -18.99 -10.21
CA TYR A 542 19.90 -20.42 -10.48
C TYR A 542 20.30 -21.27 -9.28
N ALA A 543 19.44 -22.22 -8.87
CA ALA A 543 19.73 -23.21 -7.83
C ALA A 543 19.61 -24.68 -8.28
N GLY A 544 19.71 -24.95 -9.58
CA GLY A 544 19.92 -26.33 -10.06
C GLY A 544 18.69 -27.01 -10.66
N THR A 545 17.49 -26.42 -10.59
CA THR A 545 16.26 -26.96 -11.19
C THR A 545 15.45 -25.87 -11.89
N PRO A 546 14.59 -26.20 -12.89
CA PRO A 546 13.72 -25.21 -13.56
C PRO A 546 12.80 -24.44 -12.61
N ASP A 547 12.31 -25.08 -11.53
CA ASP A 547 11.45 -24.44 -10.52
C ASP A 547 12.23 -23.56 -9.52
N THR A 548 13.57 -23.64 -9.57
CA THR A 548 14.48 -22.87 -8.73
C THR A 548 15.42 -22.01 -9.57
N ASP A 549 14.94 -21.61 -10.74
CA ASP A 549 15.67 -20.84 -11.71
C ASP A 549 14.86 -19.61 -12.10
N ARG A 550 15.42 -18.43 -11.90
CA ARG A 550 14.81 -17.19 -12.35
C ARG A 550 15.13 -17.03 -13.82
N ASN A 551 14.12 -17.16 -14.68
CA ASN A 551 14.32 -17.04 -16.12
C ASN A 551 13.62 -15.82 -16.70
N LEU A 552 14.25 -15.19 -17.68
CA LEU A 552 13.67 -14.08 -18.45
C LEU A 552 13.44 -14.50 -19.90
N TYR A 553 12.27 -14.21 -20.44
CA TYR A 553 11.91 -14.54 -21.82
C TYR A 553 11.47 -13.29 -22.58
N ILE A 554 11.93 -13.16 -23.81
CA ILE A 554 11.30 -12.31 -24.82
C ILE A 554 10.54 -13.18 -25.81
N GLU A 555 9.26 -12.88 -25.98
CA GLU A 555 8.36 -13.60 -26.86
C GLU A 555 8.23 -12.93 -28.23
N SER A 556 8.28 -11.61 -28.27
CA SER A 556 8.38 -10.84 -29.51
C SER A 556 9.00 -9.46 -29.27
N LEU A 557 9.62 -8.93 -30.33
CA LEU A 557 10.15 -7.58 -30.40
C LEU A 557 9.55 -6.88 -31.61
N GLY A 558 9.05 -5.66 -31.44
CA GLY A 558 8.56 -4.82 -32.52
C GLY A 558 9.27 -3.48 -32.57
N TYR A 559 9.37 -2.87 -33.75
CA TYR A 559 9.93 -1.55 -33.97
C TYR A 559 9.03 -0.70 -34.85
N ASN A 560 8.62 0.46 -34.34
CA ASN A 560 7.68 1.38 -34.98
C ASN A 560 6.40 0.69 -35.49
N GLY A 561 5.91 -0.30 -34.73
CA GLY A 561 4.71 -1.07 -35.06
C GLY A 561 4.94 -2.29 -35.96
N ALA A 562 6.14 -2.45 -36.54
CA ALA A 562 6.51 -3.64 -37.31
C ALA A 562 7.12 -4.72 -36.40
N ASN A 563 6.71 -5.98 -36.56
CA ASN A 563 7.30 -7.11 -35.81
C ASN A 563 8.68 -7.46 -36.37
N VAL A 564 9.65 -7.73 -35.50
CA VAL A 564 11.00 -8.17 -35.88
C VAL A 564 11.03 -9.69 -35.92
N ALA A 565 11.24 -10.24 -37.11
CA ALA A 565 11.22 -11.68 -37.34
C ALA A 565 12.31 -12.40 -36.54
N GLY A 566 11.95 -13.52 -35.92
CA GLY A 566 12.88 -14.35 -35.14
C GLY A 566 13.31 -13.78 -33.79
N ALA A 567 12.72 -12.66 -33.34
CA ALA A 567 13.05 -12.02 -32.08
C ALA A 567 12.30 -12.65 -30.88
N SER A 568 12.53 -13.94 -30.64
CA SER A 568 12.11 -14.64 -29.42
C SER A 568 13.28 -15.42 -28.83
N ALA A 569 13.49 -15.32 -27.52
CA ALA A 569 14.62 -15.95 -26.84
C ALA A 569 14.37 -16.09 -25.33
N GLY A 570 14.97 -17.11 -24.72
CA GLY A 570 15.28 -17.11 -23.29
C GLY A 570 16.59 -16.33 -23.07
N ILE A 571 16.58 -15.38 -22.16
CA ILE A 571 17.70 -14.48 -21.89
C ILE A 571 18.42 -14.97 -20.64
N ARG A 572 19.65 -15.47 -20.83
CA ARG A 572 20.50 -15.97 -19.73
C ARG A 572 21.43 -14.89 -19.15
N ALA A 573 21.87 -13.96 -19.98
CA ALA A 573 22.74 -12.85 -19.55
C ALA A 573 22.49 -11.63 -20.44
N VAL A 574 22.82 -11.71 -21.73
CA VAL A 574 22.49 -10.68 -22.70
C VAL A 574 22.05 -11.34 -24.00
N SER A 575 20.93 -10.89 -24.55
CA SER A 575 20.49 -11.26 -25.90
C SER A 575 20.46 -10.00 -26.76
N THR A 576 21.04 -10.09 -27.97
CA THR A 576 21.10 -8.96 -28.91
C THR A 576 20.28 -9.30 -30.15
N PHE A 577 19.44 -8.35 -30.56
CA PHE A 577 18.56 -8.44 -31.72
C PHE A 577 18.93 -7.34 -32.71
N THR A 578 18.91 -7.66 -34.01
CA THR A 578 19.01 -6.64 -35.05
C THR A 578 17.61 -6.27 -35.51
N VAL A 579 17.27 -5.00 -35.35
CA VAL A 579 16.04 -4.43 -35.88
C VAL A 579 16.30 -3.92 -37.29
N PRO A 580 15.55 -4.38 -38.31
CA PRO A 580 15.76 -3.93 -39.68
C PRO A 580 15.36 -2.45 -39.87
N PRO A 581 15.85 -1.80 -40.93
CA PRO A 581 15.42 -0.44 -41.28
C PRO A 581 13.90 -0.37 -41.36
N SER A 582 13.31 0.64 -40.71
CA SER A 582 11.86 0.85 -40.69
C SER A 582 11.55 2.26 -41.18
N PRO A 583 10.52 2.47 -42.03
CA PRO A 583 10.08 3.82 -42.34
C PRO A 583 9.65 4.47 -41.02
N GLY A 584 10.35 5.54 -40.62
CA GLY A 584 10.17 6.19 -39.32
C GLY A 584 8.72 6.61 -39.06
N VAL A 585 8.37 6.81 -37.78
CA VAL A 585 7.05 7.30 -37.39
C VAL A 585 6.78 8.65 -38.06
N PRO A 586 5.67 8.82 -38.81
CA PRO A 586 5.38 10.08 -39.50
C PRO A 586 5.26 11.19 -38.46
N THR A 587 6.08 12.22 -38.61
CA THR A 587 6.08 13.39 -37.71
C THR A 587 4.72 14.09 -37.78
N PRO A 588 4.08 14.40 -36.64
CA PRO A 588 2.83 15.15 -36.63
C PRO A 588 3.00 16.47 -37.36
N THR A 589 2.11 16.76 -38.31
CA THR A 589 2.10 18.00 -39.06
C THR A 589 0.97 18.91 -38.57
N PRO A 590 1.21 20.23 -38.45
CA PRO A 590 0.14 21.18 -38.16
C PRO A 590 -0.98 21.05 -39.19
N THR A 591 -2.15 20.58 -38.74
CA THR A 591 -3.29 20.25 -39.58
C THR A 591 -4.49 21.05 -39.13
N THR A 592 -5.20 21.66 -40.07
CA THR A 592 -6.44 22.38 -39.75
C THR A 592 -7.59 21.39 -39.55
N VAL A 593 -8.27 21.47 -38.42
CA VAL A 593 -9.49 20.72 -38.12
C VAL A 593 -10.65 21.71 -38.05
N VAL A 594 -11.75 21.42 -38.73
CA VAL A 594 -12.95 22.27 -38.74
C VAL A 594 -14.18 21.48 -38.35
N PHE A 595 -14.86 21.92 -37.29
CA PHE A 595 -16.19 21.43 -36.91
C PHE A 595 -17.23 22.40 -37.47
N SER A 596 -18.15 21.89 -38.26
CA SER A 596 -19.28 22.64 -38.81
C SER A 596 -20.53 22.20 -38.05
N LEU A 597 -21.05 23.06 -37.18
CA LEU A 597 -22.14 22.76 -36.24
C LEU A 597 -23.33 23.70 -36.45
N SER A 598 -24.54 23.23 -36.17
CA SER A 598 -25.76 24.03 -36.16
C SER A 598 -26.67 23.60 -35.02
N GLU A 599 -27.70 24.38 -34.72
CA GLU A 599 -28.59 24.14 -33.58
C GLU A 599 -30.08 24.37 -33.89
N ASP A 600 -30.93 23.79 -33.05
CA ASP A 600 -32.30 24.23 -32.84
C ASP A 600 -32.36 25.00 -31.51
N ALA A 601 -32.36 26.33 -31.55
CA ALA A 601 -32.34 27.15 -30.35
C ALA A 601 -33.66 27.05 -29.56
N TRP A 602 -33.56 26.73 -28.26
CA TRP A 602 -34.69 26.76 -27.33
C TRP A 602 -34.21 27.13 -25.92
N GLN A 603 -34.82 28.14 -25.31
CA GLN A 603 -34.40 28.72 -24.01
C GLN A 603 -32.92 29.18 -23.96
N GLY A 604 -32.35 29.55 -25.10
CA GLY A 604 -30.93 29.88 -25.28
C GLY A 604 -30.23 28.94 -26.26
N ASP A 605 -29.00 29.29 -26.61
CA ASP A 605 -28.21 28.64 -27.66
C ASP A 605 -27.49 27.38 -27.14
N ALA A 606 -27.23 26.43 -28.03
CA ALA A 606 -26.49 25.20 -27.74
C ALA A 606 -25.03 25.49 -27.41
N GLN A 607 -24.51 24.79 -26.40
CA GLN A 607 -23.14 24.91 -25.93
C GLN A 607 -22.43 23.57 -25.97
N ALA A 608 -21.25 23.55 -26.60
CA ALA A 608 -20.49 22.33 -26.77
C ALA A 608 -18.98 22.49 -26.58
N PHE A 609 -18.32 21.42 -26.14
CA PHE A 609 -16.88 21.25 -26.30
C PHE A 609 -16.61 20.40 -27.55
N VAL A 610 -15.50 20.65 -28.23
CA VAL A 610 -15.02 19.82 -29.33
C VAL A 610 -13.62 19.32 -29.03
N SER A 611 -13.30 18.09 -29.43
CA SER A 611 -12.00 17.45 -29.13
C SER A 611 -11.49 16.64 -30.31
N ILE A 612 -10.17 16.43 -30.37
CA ILE A 612 -9.54 15.40 -31.21
C ILE A 612 -8.69 14.48 -30.32
N ASP A 613 -8.81 13.17 -30.49
CA ASP A 613 -8.12 12.13 -29.71
C ASP A 613 -8.19 12.36 -28.18
N GLY A 614 -9.35 12.81 -27.71
CA GLY A 614 -9.61 13.13 -26.30
C GLY A 614 -9.03 14.47 -25.81
N GLN A 615 -8.34 15.23 -26.65
CA GLN A 615 -7.85 16.58 -26.31
C GLN A 615 -8.84 17.66 -26.72
N ARG A 616 -9.29 18.48 -25.75
CA ARG A 616 -10.20 19.60 -25.98
C ARG A 616 -9.56 20.69 -26.84
N LEU A 617 -10.29 21.14 -27.86
CA LEU A 617 -9.89 22.20 -28.76
C LEU A 617 -10.62 23.50 -28.37
N GLY A 618 -9.88 24.40 -27.71
CA GLY A 618 -10.43 25.66 -27.23
C GLY A 618 -11.34 25.53 -25.99
N GLY A 619 -12.09 26.61 -25.71
CA GLY A 619 -13.06 26.68 -24.61
C GLY A 619 -14.46 26.22 -25.00
N LEU A 620 -15.44 26.43 -24.11
CA LEU A 620 -16.85 26.15 -24.38
C LEU A 620 -17.35 26.99 -25.56
N GLN A 621 -17.90 26.34 -26.58
CA GLN A 621 -18.39 26.98 -27.80
C GLN A 621 -19.89 27.20 -27.68
N THR A 622 -20.38 28.39 -28.00
CA THR A 622 -21.81 28.66 -28.17
C THR A 622 -22.14 28.66 -29.65
N ILE A 623 -23.09 27.82 -30.05
CA ILE A 623 -23.48 27.59 -31.44
C ILE A 623 -24.75 28.38 -31.70
N THR A 624 -24.72 29.33 -32.62
CA THR A 624 -25.85 30.24 -32.91
C THR A 624 -26.39 30.07 -34.34
N ALA A 625 -25.84 29.14 -35.11
CA ALA A 625 -26.26 28.88 -36.48
C ALA A 625 -27.49 27.98 -36.50
N SER A 626 -28.59 28.45 -37.09
CA SER A 626 -29.85 27.71 -37.10
C SER A 626 -29.84 26.55 -38.11
N HIS A 627 -30.06 25.33 -37.62
CA HIS A 627 -30.18 24.13 -38.45
C HIS A 627 -31.40 24.19 -39.37
N ALA A 628 -32.55 24.65 -38.85
CA ALA A 628 -33.79 24.81 -39.62
C ALA A 628 -33.66 25.80 -40.81
N LEU A 629 -32.75 26.77 -40.73
CA LEU A 629 -32.45 27.71 -41.81
C LEU A 629 -31.33 27.22 -42.75
N GLY A 630 -30.81 26.01 -42.53
CA GLY A 630 -29.68 25.44 -43.28
C GLY A 630 -28.38 26.19 -43.04
N GLN A 631 -28.24 26.87 -41.90
CA GLN A 631 -27.02 27.58 -41.52
C GLN A 631 -26.06 26.64 -40.81
N THR A 632 -24.76 26.95 -40.87
CA THR A 632 -23.73 26.22 -40.14
C THR A 632 -22.64 27.16 -39.64
N GLN A 633 -22.23 26.98 -38.38
CA GLN A 633 -21.12 27.68 -37.74
C GLN A 633 -19.85 26.84 -37.84
N ARG A 634 -18.77 27.43 -38.36
CA ARG A 634 -17.47 26.75 -38.52
C ARG A 634 -16.53 27.12 -37.38
N LEU A 635 -16.05 26.11 -36.66
CA LEU A 635 -15.05 26.22 -35.61
C LEU A 635 -13.74 25.62 -36.14
N SER A 636 -12.70 26.43 -36.29
CA SER A 636 -11.44 26.03 -36.93
C SER A 636 -10.27 26.07 -35.94
N PHE A 637 -9.50 24.98 -35.91
CA PHE A 637 -8.35 24.79 -35.03
C PHE A 637 -7.16 24.26 -35.82
N VAL A 638 -5.94 24.62 -35.42
CA VAL A 638 -4.72 24.03 -35.96
C VAL A 638 -4.15 23.07 -34.90
N VAL A 639 -4.07 21.80 -35.25
CA VAL A 639 -3.68 20.71 -34.34
C VAL A 639 -2.56 19.89 -34.98
N PRO A 640 -1.47 19.56 -34.26
CA PRO A 640 -0.46 18.65 -34.77
C PRO A 640 -1.04 17.23 -34.88
N LEU A 641 -1.27 16.74 -36.10
CA LEU A 641 -1.81 15.41 -36.36
C LEU A 641 -0.84 14.58 -37.18
N ALA A 642 -0.68 13.31 -36.81
CA ALA A 642 0.05 12.33 -37.61
C ALA A 642 -0.81 11.84 -38.78
N ALA A 643 -0.20 11.21 -39.78
CA ALA A 643 -0.99 10.50 -40.79
C ALA A 643 -1.68 9.27 -40.17
N GLY A 644 -2.92 8.99 -40.56
CA GLY A 644 -3.69 7.84 -40.06
C GLY A 644 -5.05 8.22 -39.47
N PRO A 645 -5.86 7.26 -38.98
CA PRO A 645 -7.18 7.56 -38.41
C PRO A 645 -7.08 8.22 -37.02
N HIS A 646 -8.03 9.11 -36.73
CA HIS A 646 -8.19 9.84 -35.46
C HIS A 646 -9.65 9.82 -34.99
N GLN A 647 -9.90 10.20 -33.74
CA GLN A 647 -11.25 10.43 -33.21
C GLN A 647 -11.54 11.92 -33.02
N ALA A 648 -12.61 12.40 -33.63
CA ALA A 648 -13.21 13.68 -33.30
C ALA A 648 -14.38 13.48 -32.33
N SER A 649 -14.58 14.38 -31.38
CA SER A 649 -15.77 14.34 -30.53
C SER A 649 -16.40 15.71 -30.31
N VAL A 650 -17.73 15.70 -30.11
CA VAL A 650 -18.55 16.87 -29.75
C VAL A 650 -19.31 16.51 -28.48
N GLU A 651 -19.16 17.32 -27.43
CA GLU A 651 -19.83 17.17 -26.13
C GLU A 651 -20.87 18.28 -25.99
N PHE A 652 -22.16 17.95 -26.09
CA PHE A 652 -23.28 18.87 -25.91
C PHE A 652 -23.64 18.98 -24.43
N THR A 653 -23.49 20.18 -23.86
CA THR A 653 -23.38 20.36 -22.39
C THR A 653 -24.58 20.99 -21.72
N ASN A 654 -25.39 21.75 -22.44
CA ASN A 654 -26.52 22.51 -21.90
C ASN A 654 -27.83 22.08 -22.56
N ASP A 655 -28.08 20.78 -22.65
CA ASP A 655 -29.34 20.26 -23.18
C ASP A 655 -30.55 20.78 -22.39
N ALA A 656 -31.65 21.02 -23.11
CA ALA A 656 -32.90 21.53 -22.56
C ALA A 656 -34.08 20.95 -23.34
N TYR A 657 -34.74 19.94 -22.75
CA TYR A 657 -35.88 19.26 -23.35
C TYR A 657 -37.22 19.89 -22.95
N GLY A 658 -38.01 20.34 -23.92
CA GLY A 658 -39.34 20.90 -23.70
C GLY A 658 -40.51 20.05 -24.22
N GLY A 659 -40.29 18.78 -24.56
CA GLY A 659 -41.36 17.81 -24.84
C GLY A 659 -41.77 17.64 -26.30
N THR A 660 -41.30 18.50 -27.21
CA THR A 660 -41.55 18.42 -28.66
C THR A 660 -40.33 18.89 -29.45
N ARG A 661 -40.19 18.49 -30.73
CA ARG A 661 -39.09 18.94 -31.60
C ARG A 661 -38.97 20.46 -31.76
N LEU A 662 -40.07 21.22 -31.60
CA LEU A 662 -40.05 22.69 -31.71
C LEU A 662 -39.69 23.38 -30.39
N THR A 663 -39.63 22.61 -29.32
CA THR A 663 -39.37 23.09 -27.96
C THR A 663 -38.22 22.32 -27.34
N ASP A 664 -37.26 21.89 -28.15
CA ASP A 664 -36.13 21.08 -27.73
C ASP A 664 -34.85 21.75 -28.23
N ARG A 665 -33.83 21.81 -27.37
CA ARG A 665 -32.53 22.35 -27.76
C ARG A 665 -31.69 21.22 -28.34
N ASN A 666 -31.56 21.19 -29.66
CA ASN A 666 -30.77 20.18 -30.35
C ASN A 666 -29.46 20.77 -30.86
N LEU A 667 -28.42 19.95 -30.88
CA LEU A 667 -27.16 20.27 -31.54
C LEU A 667 -26.94 19.33 -32.73
N PHE A 668 -26.48 19.87 -33.85
CA PHE A 668 -26.20 19.11 -35.05
C PHE A 668 -24.73 19.21 -35.43
N VAL A 669 -24.14 18.06 -35.75
CA VAL A 669 -22.81 17.96 -36.33
C VAL A 669 -22.97 17.77 -37.83
N ASP A 670 -22.94 18.88 -38.56
CA ASP A 670 -23.19 18.89 -40.00
C ASP A 670 -22.01 18.30 -40.77
N ARG A 671 -20.79 18.69 -40.40
CA ARG A 671 -19.55 18.31 -41.10
C ARG A 671 -18.31 18.43 -40.22
N ILE A 672 -17.35 17.53 -40.41
CA ILE A 672 -16.01 17.62 -39.83
C ILE A 672 -14.97 17.54 -40.95
N GLU A 673 -14.01 18.47 -40.96
CA GLU A 673 -12.92 18.51 -41.93
C GLU A 673 -11.58 18.37 -41.20
N VAL A 674 -10.67 17.53 -41.72
CA VAL A 674 -9.30 17.35 -41.22
C VAL A 674 -8.33 17.50 -42.38
N GLY A 675 -7.65 18.65 -42.43
CA GLY A 675 -6.86 19.06 -43.59
C GLY A 675 -7.74 19.17 -44.84
N ALA A 676 -7.42 18.39 -45.89
CA ALA A 676 -8.21 18.31 -47.12
C ALA A 676 -9.31 17.23 -47.08
N GLN A 677 -9.38 16.44 -45.99
CA GLN A 677 -10.35 15.36 -45.84
C GLN A 677 -11.63 15.88 -45.19
N ARG A 678 -12.77 15.32 -45.59
CA ARG A 678 -14.11 15.73 -45.14
C ARG A 678 -14.94 14.51 -44.77
N ILE A 679 -15.68 14.60 -43.67
CA ILE A 679 -16.78 13.70 -43.33
C ILE A 679 -18.05 14.50 -43.06
N ASP A 680 -19.19 13.97 -43.50
CA ASP A 680 -20.52 14.57 -43.31
C ASP A 680 -21.37 13.62 -42.46
N PRO A 681 -21.19 13.60 -41.13
CA PRO A 681 -21.86 12.63 -40.28
C PRO A 681 -23.37 12.84 -40.19
N ALA A 682 -23.88 14.04 -40.54
CA ALA A 682 -25.30 14.41 -40.46
C ALA A 682 -25.94 13.98 -39.13
N ALA A 683 -25.22 14.23 -38.03
CA ALA A 683 -25.54 13.70 -36.73
C ALA A 683 -26.33 14.70 -35.89
N ALA A 684 -27.46 14.26 -35.34
CA ALA A 684 -28.29 15.05 -34.43
C ALA A 684 -28.11 14.57 -32.99
N MET A 685 -27.78 15.49 -32.10
CA MET A 685 -27.67 15.29 -30.66
C MET A 685 -28.91 15.90 -30.01
N ASN A 686 -29.96 15.09 -29.84
CA ASN A 686 -31.24 15.49 -29.23
C ASN A 686 -31.26 15.39 -27.70
N SER A 687 -30.09 15.15 -27.09
CA SER A 687 -29.92 15.13 -25.65
C SER A 687 -28.46 15.42 -25.29
N GLY A 688 -28.23 15.90 -24.08
CA GLY A 688 -26.87 16.15 -23.58
C GLY A 688 -26.01 14.89 -23.61
N GLY A 689 -24.73 15.04 -23.93
CA GLY A 689 -23.81 13.90 -24.03
C GLY A 689 -22.67 14.10 -25.03
N VAL A 690 -21.92 13.04 -25.30
CA VAL A 690 -20.76 13.04 -26.19
C VAL A 690 -21.06 12.20 -27.42
N GLN A 691 -20.78 12.75 -28.61
CA GLN A 691 -20.76 12.00 -29.86
C GLN A 691 -19.35 11.93 -30.43
N ILE A 692 -18.96 10.75 -30.91
CA ILE A 692 -17.61 10.44 -31.39
C ILE A 692 -17.67 10.05 -32.86
N PHE A 693 -16.71 10.54 -33.64
CA PHE A 693 -16.59 10.33 -35.08
C PHE A 693 -15.17 9.88 -35.42
N SER A 694 -15.04 8.82 -36.23
CA SER A 694 -13.75 8.45 -36.82
C SER A 694 -13.44 9.37 -37.99
N VAL A 695 -12.32 10.07 -37.95
CA VAL A 695 -11.85 10.97 -39.01
C VAL A 695 -10.49 10.52 -39.55
N PRO A 696 -10.23 10.65 -40.86
CA PRO A 696 -8.89 10.43 -41.40
C PRO A 696 -7.97 11.61 -41.05
N GLY A 697 -6.69 11.33 -40.82
CA GLY A 697 -5.63 12.32 -40.62
C GLY A 697 -5.13 12.91 -41.93
N PRO A 698 -4.18 13.86 -41.86
CA PRO A 698 -3.57 14.46 -43.05
C PRO A 698 -2.95 13.37 -43.95
N ALA A 699 -3.24 13.45 -45.24
CA ALA A 699 -2.61 12.58 -46.23
C ALA A 699 -1.10 12.86 -46.25
N LEU A 700 -0.28 11.81 -46.32
CA LEU A 700 1.15 11.96 -46.57
C LEU A 700 1.34 12.71 -47.90
N PRO A 701 2.23 13.70 -48.00
CA PRO A 701 2.54 14.30 -49.28
C PRO A 701 3.02 13.20 -50.22
N LEU A 702 2.39 13.10 -51.39
CA LEU A 702 2.84 12.19 -52.44
C LEU A 702 4.30 12.54 -52.75
N LEU A 703 5.21 11.61 -52.46
CA LEU A 703 6.57 11.71 -52.96
C LEU A 703 6.49 11.82 -54.49
N PRO A 704 7.18 12.79 -55.12
CA PRO A 704 7.22 12.84 -56.58
C PRO A 704 7.82 11.53 -57.07
N THR A 705 7.04 10.78 -57.85
CA THR A 705 7.51 9.56 -58.50
C THR A 705 8.62 9.91 -59.49
N PRO A 706 9.77 9.21 -59.48
CA PRO A 706 10.82 9.42 -60.47
C PRO A 706 10.36 9.10 -61.90
#